data_AF-A0A970KET5-F1
#
_entry.id   AF-A0A970KET5-F1
#
_cell.length_a   1.000
_cell.length_b   1.000
_cell.length_c   1.000
_cell.angle_alpha   90.00
_cell.angle_beta   90.00
_cell.angle_gamma   90.00
#
_symmetry.space_group_name_H-M   'P 1'
#
loop_
_entity.id
_entity.type
_entity.pdbx_description
1 polymer ?
#
loop_
_entity_poly.entity_id
_entity_poly.type
_entity_poly.pdbx_seq_one_letter_code
_entity_poly.pdbx_strand_id
1 'polypeptide(L)'
;MKRNLLLTIAFFLIISITGLKGNASASAGWGPANKSTPVFFEDFAGGQIPTGWQNNLVSGMAFEFFSSPSASLAYILSEQGFPLVQAQLQSPAIDLSGFTTAAFSISHMFFLEGTHPAEQYASIEFSTDGNNWTPVFTITESLSNAGEYPVDSFDITEIAAGESQVFFRLHFNVPENMADYYLIIWEIESVTITGTSGAEMLTLPWVADLSSGELPSGWTNQVLGESGWSFFVNPIYHTVIYSVPGMQHVHARLQTPMFDLSGETTVTLDLNYHLTSNDPGNETTSLIQYSEDGENWFPLSIPDINTNGEIVNAQFDISADVAGKQVKLGFYADFPSGIDNYEIFWEIFGISLEGAGIPTYNLTFQVQDELGNLLNDAIITLEDQTNIAGDYLFEQVPAGNYDYTIELAGYYTETGVVTITDEDLVFPVTMEEVIYVVDFELIDLNFFPVDGAVITLNDTPAEAGVYSFQLPAGSYSFFISIEGFEEYAGSFEVIDQDIIVDVVLIALPSLPFSLPYNENFGGFTANQLPTGWQRTTPSWQINESDEAQGDAPEVSFEFNNYINAPSGRALLMTPWIDPLEEESLWLSFNHHLNDILGSIQPYTISIEGTHDGEIWETFWTMNPVESIDPESLLIDISSMSGNPFRIAFVVELMEGTSPISVAWYLDNIHIEAEPIPEIYTLVLEVDMSTAPGFNPATDQVFVSGSMFDWAEPGSEPELQLMSRVGDSWIWTKSMELEEGSYSYKYYLNNGWDGAEWGDEASREILLASDMIRLDFWGFIETPPLVEIILESQPEGAGTLNGSGEYYQNQAIQISAQAEEGYNFLNWTLGGEVISLENSFEFLVPASDVTLVAHFELIPEPTYVLSLLADPQEGGTLSGAGEYEAGTDIVLSAQEAEGYAFVEWTLDGAMISQTSSFTYTMPANNVQLTAHFESIPEPTYVLSLLADPEAGGTVSGGGE
;
A
#
# COMPACT_ATOMS: atom_id res chain seq x y z
N MET A 1 -96.98 -38.90 57.06
CA MET A 1 -97.02 -37.45 57.36
C MET A 1 -95.90 -36.72 56.58
N LYS A 2 -95.83 -36.89 55.25
CA LYS A 2 -94.78 -36.30 54.39
C LYS A 2 -95.34 -35.40 53.27
N ARG A 3 -96.60 -34.95 53.38
CA ARG A 3 -97.31 -34.23 52.29
C ARG A 3 -98.08 -32.98 52.74
N ASN A 4 -98.10 -32.66 54.03
CA ASN A 4 -98.80 -31.49 54.59
C ASN A 4 -97.87 -30.44 55.21
N LEU A 5 -96.54 -30.58 55.07
CA LEU A 5 -95.57 -29.55 55.48
C LEU A 5 -95.14 -28.68 54.28
N LEU A 6 -95.21 -29.21 53.05
CA LEU A 6 -94.83 -28.51 51.81
C LEU A 6 -95.85 -27.47 51.30
N LEU A 7 -97.04 -27.35 51.91
CA LEU A 7 -98.12 -26.48 51.38
C LEU A 7 -98.34 -25.18 52.18
N THR A 8 -97.65 -24.98 53.31
CA THR A 8 -97.88 -23.82 54.19
C THR A 8 -96.79 -22.74 54.06
N ILE A 9 -95.67 -23.03 53.40
CA ILE A 9 -94.53 -22.11 53.29
C ILE A 9 -94.52 -21.32 51.95
N ALA A 10 -95.33 -21.72 50.96
CA ALA A 10 -95.45 -21.03 49.66
C ALA A 10 -96.29 -19.72 49.69
N PHE A 11 -96.62 -19.18 50.87
CA PHE A 11 -97.54 -18.04 51.01
C PHE A 11 -96.91 -16.74 51.53
N PHE A 12 -95.59 -16.68 51.74
CA PHE A 12 -94.89 -15.46 52.18
C PHE A 12 -93.99 -14.80 51.11
N LEU A 13 -93.94 -15.32 49.88
CA LEU A 13 -93.04 -14.80 48.84
C LEU A 13 -93.80 -14.03 47.72
N ILE A 14 -94.60 -13.02 48.06
CA ILE A 14 -95.09 -11.99 47.11
C ILE A 14 -95.28 -10.67 47.90
N ILE A 15 -94.71 -9.56 47.37
CA ILE A 15 -94.59 -8.16 47.89
C ILE A 15 -93.11 -7.91 48.32
N SER A 16 -92.23 -7.16 47.63
CA SER A 16 -92.36 -5.98 46.76
C SER A 16 -91.41 -6.02 45.56
N ILE A 17 -91.81 -5.32 44.51
CA ILE A 17 -91.32 -5.35 43.13
C ILE A 17 -90.80 -3.93 42.76
N THR A 18 -89.67 -3.87 42.04
CA THR A 18 -89.23 -2.88 41.02
C THR A 18 -88.85 -1.42 41.31
N GLY A 19 -87.80 -1.00 40.60
CA GLY A 19 -87.55 0.37 40.09
C GLY A 19 -86.16 0.87 40.51
N LEU A 20 -85.22 1.31 39.67
CA LEU A 20 -85.27 1.89 38.33
C LEU A 20 -83.90 1.77 37.66
N LYS A 21 -83.89 1.41 36.37
CA LYS A 21 -82.84 1.80 35.42
C LYS A 21 -82.93 3.31 35.21
N GLY A 22 -81.81 4.02 35.36
CA GLY A 22 -81.68 5.42 34.99
C GLY A 22 -80.30 5.69 34.41
N ASN A 23 -80.24 5.92 33.10
CA ASN A 23 -79.09 6.50 32.42
C ASN A 23 -78.90 7.96 32.89
N ALA A 24 -77.68 8.32 33.30
CA ALA A 24 -77.21 9.70 33.23
C ALA A 24 -75.77 9.70 32.68
N SER A 25 -75.60 10.43 31.59
CA SER A 25 -74.35 10.63 30.87
C SER A 25 -73.73 11.98 31.21
N ALA A 26 -72.41 11.95 31.38
CA ALA A 26 -71.40 12.99 31.11
C ALA A 26 -70.94 13.96 32.23
N SER A 27 -69.67 13.73 32.59
CA SER A 27 -68.52 14.65 32.71
C SER A 27 -68.27 15.42 34.01
N ALA A 28 -67.48 14.80 34.88
CA ALA A 28 -66.26 15.35 35.48
C ALA A 28 -65.30 14.15 35.70
N GLY A 29 -63.99 14.35 35.83
CA GLY A 29 -63.02 13.26 35.97
C GLY A 29 -63.16 12.50 37.28
N TRP A 30 -63.31 11.17 37.21
CA TRP A 30 -63.32 10.26 38.36
C TRP A 30 -62.18 9.26 38.15
N GLY A 31 -61.29 9.15 39.14
CA GLY A 31 -60.28 8.10 39.22
C GLY A 31 -60.93 6.70 39.27
N PRO A 32 -60.17 5.63 39.01
CA PRO A 32 -60.73 4.29 38.87
C PRO A 32 -61.37 3.86 40.19
N ALA A 33 -62.68 3.57 40.15
CA ALA A 33 -63.38 2.88 41.21
C ALA A 33 -62.84 1.44 41.30
N ASN A 34 -61.92 1.19 42.22
CA ASN A 34 -61.40 -0.13 42.54
C ASN A 34 -62.49 -0.94 43.24
N LYS A 35 -63.15 -1.85 42.50
CA LYS A 35 -64.08 -2.83 43.04
C LYS A 35 -63.30 -3.98 43.68
N SER A 36 -63.63 -4.35 44.92
CA SER A 36 -63.20 -5.60 45.56
C SER A 36 -63.44 -6.79 44.62
N THR A 37 -62.38 -7.48 44.21
CA THR A 37 -62.48 -8.65 43.32
C THR A 37 -62.91 -9.88 44.12
N PRO A 38 -64.02 -10.57 43.78
CA PRO A 38 -64.32 -11.88 44.34
C PRO A 38 -63.28 -12.88 43.83
N VAL A 39 -62.50 -13.44 44.76
CA VAL A 39 -61.45 -14.45 44.52
C VAL A 39 -62.02 -15.86 44.57
N PHE A 40 -63.04 -16.07 45.39
CA PHE A 40 -63.81 -17.31 45.42
C PHE A 40 -65.31 -16.98 45.49
N PHE A 41 -66.13 -17.71 44.75
CA PHE A 41 -67.58 -17.62 44.80
C PHE A 41 -68.20 -19.00 44.54
N GLU A 42 -69.14 -19.40 45.39
CA GLU A 42 -69.96 -20.60 45.20
C GLU A 42 -71.40 -20.30 45.59
N ASP A 43 -72.36 -20.59 44.71
CA ASP A 43 -73.81 -20.35 44.89
C ASP A 43 -74.65 -21.65 45.03
N PHE A 44 -73.98 -22.80 45.01
CA PHE A 44 -74.55 -24.13 45.19
C PHE A 44 -75.68 -24.48 44.21
N ALA A 45 -75.77 -23.82 43.04
CA ALA A 45 -76.88 -23.96 42.11
C ALA A 45 -76.99 -25.30 41.35
N GLY A 46 -75.96 -26.15 41.46
CA GLY A 46 -75.83 -27.41 40.71
C GLY A 46 -76.65 -28.59 41.23
N GLY A 47 -77.31 -28.48 42.39
CA GLY A 47 -78.13 -29.56 42.95
C GLY A 47 -77.35 -30.81 43.39
N GLN A 48 -76.02 -30.73 43.49
CA GLN A 48 -75.08 -31.75 43.98
C GLN A 48 -73.92 -31.03 44.71
N ILE A 49 -73.05 -31.77 45.42
CA ILE A 49 -71.84 -31.19 46.02
C ILE A 49 -70.99 -30.54 44.91
N PRO A 50 -70.55 -29.27 45.07
CA PRO A 50 -69.77 -28.61 44.03
C PRO A 50 -68.44 -29.31 43.77
N THR A 51 -67.94 -29.17 42.55
CA THR A 51 -66.74 -29.90 42.11
C THR A 51 -65.51 -29.46 42.92
N GLY A 52 -64.75 -30.42 43.46
CA GLY A 52 -63.53 -30.14 44.24
C GLY A 52 -63.75 -29.98 45.75
N TRP A 53 -65.00 -29.87 46.21
CA TRP A 53 -65.33 -29.88 47.63
C TRP A 53 -65.21 -31.29 48.22
N GLN A 54 -64.78 -31.38 49.46
CA GLN A 54 -64.68 -32.63 50.20
C GLN A 54 -65.74 -32.67 51.29
N ASN A 55 -66.39 -33.82 51.45
CA ASN A 55 -67.21 -34.09 52.61
C ASN A 55 -66.65 -35.29 53.37
N ASN A 56 -66.87 -35.31 54.67
CA ASN A 56 -66.66 -36.50 55.48
C ASN A 56 -67.99 -36.83 56.14
N LEU A 57 -68.76 -37.68 55.46
CA LEU A 57 -70.05 -38.16 55.95
C LEU A 57 -69.86 -39.53 56.61
N VAL A 58 -70.38 -39.68 57.83
CA VAL A 58 -70.55 -40.99 58.45
C VAL A 58 -71.76 -41.70 57.83
N SER A 59 -71.73 -43.04 57.75
CA SER A 59 -72.81 -43.86 57.18
C SER A 59 -74.19 -43.50 57.78
N GLY A 60 -75.11 -42.98 56.95
CA GLY A 60 -76.49 -42.61 57.36
C GLY A 60 -76.82 -41.11 57.31
N MET A 61 -75.89 -40.26 56.86
CA MET A 61 -76.12 -38.83 56.59
C MET A 61 -76.02 -38.52 55.10
N ALA A 62 -76.79 -37.53 54.62
CA ALA A 62 -76.71 -37.05 53.24
C ALA A 62 -76.73 -35.51 53.20
N PHE A 63 -75.87 -34.93 52.35
CA PHE A 63 -76.05 -33.56 51.86
C PHE A 63 -77.06 -33.62 50.71
N GLU A 64 -78.18 -32.94 50.85
CA GLU A 64 -79.16 -32.79 49.77
C GLU A 64 -79.18 -31.33 49.34
N PHE A 65 -79.17 -31.12 48.02
CA PHE A 65 -79.18 -29.81 47.39
C PHE A 65 -80.47 -29.66 46.59
N PHE A 66 -81.14 -28.52 46.73
CA PHE A 66 -82.37 -28.20 46.01
C PHE A 66 -82.15 -26.98 45.13
N SER A 67 -82.42 -27.09 43.83
CA SER A 67 -82.39 -25.97 42.89
C SER A 67 -83.82 -25.55 42.51
N SER A 68 -84.17 -24.28 42.70
CA SER A 68 -85.37 -23.65 42.13
C SER A 68 -84.97 -22.52 41.17
N PRO A 69 -85.86 -22.01 40.30
CA PRO A 69 -85.54 -20.89 39.40
C PRO A 69 -85.20 -19.56 40.10
N SER A 70 -85.38 -19.48 41.43
CA SER A 70 -85.26 -18.24 42.20
C SER A 70 -84.40 -18.37 43.47
N ALA A 71 -83.89 -19.57 43.81
CA ALA A 71 -82.93 -19.81 44.89
C ALA A 71 -82.41 -21.25 44.84
N SER A 72 -81.15 -21.45 45.25
CA SER A 72 -80.46 -22.73 45.38
C SER A 72 -80.04 -22.96 46.83
N LEU A 73 -80.30 -24.15 47.37
CA LEU A 73 -80.23 -24.42 48.80
C LEU A 73 -79.43 -25.70 49.08
N ALA A 74 -78.56 -25.69 50.09
CA ALA A 74 -77.88 -26.87 50.62
C ALA A 74 -78.38 -27.17 52.04
N TYR A 75 -78.75 -28.42 52.33
CA TYR A 75 -79.09 -28.86 53.70
C TYR A 75 -78.53 -30.26 54.02
N ILE A 76 -78.45 -30.55 55.33
CA ILE A 76 -77.98 -31.84 55.87
C ILE A 76 -79.19 -32.59 56.45
N LEU A 77 -79.31 -33.89 56.16
CA LEU A 77 -80.29 -34.78 56.79
C LEU A 77 -79.59 -35.94 57.51
N SER A 78 -80.12 -36.32 58.69
CA SER A 78 -79.79 -37.56 59.40
C SER A 78 -80.99 -38.51 59.47
N GLU A 79 -80.82 -39.79 59.14
CA GLU A 79 -81.85 -40.83 59.33
C GLU A 79 -81.88 -41.37 60.78
N GLN A 80 -83.07 -41.80 61.25
CA GLN A 80 -83.27 -42.26 62.63
C GLN A 80 -82.39 -43.46 63.01
N GLY A 81 -81.69 -43.36 64.15
CA GLY A 81 -81.15 -44.53 64.89
C GLY A 81 -79.65 -44.81 64.75
N PHE A 82 -78.83 -43.88 64.25
CA PHE A 82 -77.37 -44.02 64.22
C PHE A 82 -76.68 -43.14 65.29
N PRO A 83 -75.63 -43.62 65.99
CA PRO A 83 -74.84 -42.80 66.92
C PRO A 83 -73.92 -41.84 66.13
N LEU A 84 -73.94 -40.55 66.47
CA LEU A 84 -73.34 -39.48 65.66
C LEU A 84 -72.03 -38.98 66.28
N VAL A 85 -70.97 -38.85 65.47
CA VAL A 85 -69.71 -38.15 65.80
C VAL A 85 -69.16 -37.50 64.52
N GLN A 86 -69.34 -36.18 64.40
CA GLN A 86 -68.82 -35.23 63.39
C GLN A 86 -69.33 -35.31 61.93
N ALA A 87 -69.65 -34.14 61.37
CA ALA A 87 -69.87 -33.91 59.93
C ALA A 87 -69.13 -32.64 59.48
N GLN A 88 -68.57 -32.64 58.28
CA GLN A 88 -67.89 -31.47 57.70
C GLN A 88 -68.11 -31.36 56.18
N LEU A 89 -68.20 -30.12 55.70
CA LEU A 89 -68.13 -29.76 54.29
C LEU A 89 -66.98 -28.77 54.10
N GLN A 90 -65.98 -29.16 53.32
CA GLN A 90 -64.73 -28.44 53.13
C GLN A 90 -64.57 -27.98 51.69
N SER A 91 -64.12 -26.72 51.52
CA SER A 91 -63.80 -26.14 50.22
C SER A 91 -62.56 -26.79 49.58
N PRO A 92 -62.39 -26.71 48.25
CA PRO A 92 -61.08 -26.89 47.63
C PRO A 92 -60.08 -25.82 48.12
N ALA A 93 -58.80 -26.00 47.79
CA ALA A 93 -57.77 -25.00 48.07
C ALA A 93 -58.04 -23.71 47.26
N ILE A 94 -57.96 -22.56 47.93
CA ILE A 94 -58.18 -21.22 47.38
C ILE A 94 -56.83 -20.49 47.45
N ASP A 95 -56.36 -19.95 46.34
CA ASP A 95 -55.08 -19.22 46.26
C ASP A 95 -55.31 -17.73 46.54
N LEU A 96 -54.71 -17.23 47.61
CA LEU A 96 -54.75 -15.83 48.03
C LEU A 96 -53.37 -15.18 48.02
N SER A 97 -52.37 -15.80 47.38
CA SER A 97 -50.96 -15.35 47.39
C SER A 97 -50.70 -13.96 46.80
N GLY A 98 -51.60 -13.48 45.94
CA GLY A 98 -51.52 -12.15 45.33
C GLY A 98 -52.23 -11.03 46.12
N PHE A 99 -52.85 -11.35 47.25
CA PHE A 99 -53.70 -10.41 47.99
C PHE A 99 -53.11 -10.09 49.37
N THR A 100 -53.13 -8.81 49.73
CA THR A 100 -52.60 -8.30 51.00
C THR A 100 -53.66 -8.21 52.10
N THR A 101 -54.94 -8.29 51.72
CA THR A 101 -56.10 -8.41 52.62
C THR A 101 -57.08 -9.44 52.08
N ALA A 102 -57.85 -10.08 52.96
CA ALA A 102 -58.84 -11.08 52.60
C ALA A 102 -60.07 -11.04 53.52
N ALA A 103 -61.28 -11.10 52.94
CA ALA A 103 -62.53 -11.13 53.68
C ALA A 103 -63.45 -12.26 53.19
N PHE A 104 -64.07 -12.99 54.12
CA PHE A 104 -65.02 -14.07 53.86
C PHE A 104 -66.45 -13.62 54.15
N SER A 105 -67.36 -13.84 53.23
CA SER A 105 -68.79 -13.51 53.38
C SER A 105 -69.65 -14.71 53.02
N ILE A 106 -70.73 -14.92 53.77
CA ILE A 106 -71.68 -16.00 53.56
C ILE A 106 -73.11 -15.44 53.66
N SER A 107 -73.91 -15.66 52.60
CA SER A 107 -75.26 -15.11 52.52
C SER A 107 -76.26 -16.08 53.14
N HIS A 108 -76.87 -15.65 54.25
CA HIS A 108 -77.89 -16.31 55.07
C HIS A 108 -77.41 -17.55 55.85
N MET A 109 -77.70 -17.58 57.16
CA MET A 109 -77.36 -18.74 58.00
C MET A 109 -78.40 -19.02 59.09
N PHE A 110 -78.91 -20.26 59.03
CA PHE A 110 -79.54 -21.08 60.09
C PHE A 110 -81.06 -21.06 60.29
N PHE A 111 -81.59 -22.29 60.44
CA PHE A 111 -82.84 -22.60 61.12
C PHE A 111 -82.61 -23.86 61.98
N LEU A 112 -82.71 -23.76 63.30
CA LEU A 112 -82.61 -24.91 64.21
C LEU A 112 -83.95 -25.08 64.94
N GLU A 113 -84.57 -26.25 64.84
CA GLU A 113 -85.83 -26.55 65.53
C GLU A 113 -85.57 -27.48 66.72
N GLY A 114 -85.46 -26.94 67.94
CA GLY A 114 -85.30 -27.71 69.19
C GLY A 114 -84.69 -26.92 70.35
N THR A 115 -85.07 -27.26 71.60
CA THR A 115 -84.50 -26.66 72.83
C THR A 115 -83.32 -27.49 73.35
N HIS A 116 -82.14 -26.89 73.54
CA HIS A 116 -80.88 -27.59 73.92
C HIS A 116 -80.04 -26.83 74.97
N PRO A 117 -79.11 -27.48 75.73
CA PRO A 117 -78.12 -26.80 76.57
C PRO A 117 -76.92 -26.26 75.77
N ALA A 118 -76.13 -25.34 76.34
CA ALA A 118 -75.06 -24.64 75.63
C ALA A 118 -73.73 -25.42 75.58
N GLU A 119 -73.45 -26.13 74.48
CA GLU A 119 -72.10 -26.59 74.08
C GLU A 119 -71.98 -26.50 72.54
N GLN A 120 -70.81 -26.12 72.00
CA GLN A 120 -70.58 -25.76 70.58
C GLN A 120 -71.19 -26.74 69.57
N TYR A 121 -72.07 -26.24 68.69
CA TYR A 121 -72.80 -27.08 67.72
C TYR A 121 -72.33 -26.93 66.26
N ALA A 122 -71.81 -25.76 65.88
CA ALA A 122 -71.25 -25.51 64.55
C ALA A 122 -70.20 -24.39 64.58
N SER A 123 -69.21 -24.50 63.71
CA SER A 123 -68.16 -23.51 63.49
C SER A 123 -67.83 -23.34 62.00
N ILE A 124 -67.40 -22.14 61.64
CA ILE A 124 -66.71 -21.86 60.38
C ILE A 124 -65.23 -21.78 60.70
N GLU A 125 -64.45 -22.63 60.05
CA GLU A 125 -63.04 -22.79 60.35
C GLU A 125 -62.20 -22.65 59.08
N PHE A 126 -61.02 -22.06 59.22
CA PHE A 126 -60.05 -21.85 58.15
C PHE A 126 -58.75 -22.61 58.41
N SER A 127 -58.08 -23.01 57.34
CA SER A 127 -56.81 -23.73 57.39
C SER A 127 -55.95 -23.38 56.18
N THR A 128 -54.64 -23.25 56.38
CA THR A 128 -53.67 -23.06 55.27
C THR A 128 -52.97 -24.37 54.85
N ASP A 129 -53.10 -25.42 55.67
CA ASP A 129 -52.46 -26.73 55.44
C ASP A 129 -53.47 -27.89 55.30
N GLY A 130 -54.76 -27.61 55.47
CA GLY A 130 -55.87 -28.56 55.45
C GLY A 130 -55.97 -29.47 56.70
N ASN A 131 -55.08 -29.32 57.68
CA ASN A 131 -54.98 -30.19 58.86
C ASN A 131 -55.24 -29.43 60.17
N ASN A 132 -54.74 -28.20 60.30
CA ASN A 132 -54.92 -27.35 61.46
C ASN A 132 -55.98 -26.29 61.16
N TRP A 133 -57.03 -26.24 61.98
CA TRP A 133 -58.23 -25.46 61.71
C TRP A 133 -58.45 -24.40 62.79
N THR A 134 -58.54 -23.14 62.35
CA THR A 134 -58.78 -21.97 63.21
C THR A 134 -60.25 -21.54 63.07
N PRO A 135 -61.05 -21.55 64.15
CA PRO A 135 -62.43 -21.07 64.09
C PRO A 135 -62.48 -19.55 64.00
N VAL A 136 -63.14 -19.02 62.96
CA VAL A 136 -63.41 -17.58 62.80
C VAL A 136 -64.81 -17.20 63.26
N PHE A 137 -65.70 -18.18 63.33
CA PHE A 137 -67.06 -18.02 63.86
C PHE A 137 -67.50 -19.32 64.54
N THR A 138 -68.11 -19.21 65.72
CA THR A 138 -68.60 -20.35 66.51
C THR A 138 -69.97 -20.04 67.09
N ILE A 139 -70.89 -21.00 67.04
CA ILE A 139 -72.24 -20.85 67.61
C ILE A 139 -72.31 -21.53 68.97
N THR A 140 -72.67 -20.77 70.01
CA THR A 140 -72.63 -21.24 71.41
C THR A 140 -73.95 -21.14 72.19
N GLU A 141 -75.05 -20.65 71.59
CA GLU A 141 -76.31 -20.42 72.31
C GLU A 141 -77.43 -21.44 72.05
N SER A 142 -78.33 -21.61 73.03
CA SER A 142 -79.60 -22.32 72.87
C SER A 142 -80.63 -21.42 72.18
N LEU A 143 -80.86 -21.64 70.88
CA LEU A 143 -81.79 -20.83 70.08
C LEU A 143 -83.24 -21.22 70.40
N SER A 144 -83.94 -20.40 71.18
CA SER A 144 -85.37 -20.61 71.50
C SER A 144 -86.33 -19.61 70.85
N ASN A 145 -85.87 -18.75 69.94
CA ASN A 145 -86.75 -17.93 69.09
C ASN A 145 -86.11 -17.68 67.72
N ALA A 146 -86.94 -17.82 66.68
CA ALA A 146 -86.60 -17.57 65.28
C ALA A 146 -86.26 -16.09 65.05
N GLY A 147 -85.07 -15.83 64.52
CA GLY A 147 -84.64 -14.52 64.03
C GLY A 147 -83.65 -14.72 62.88
N GLU A 148 -83.82 -13.94 61.81
CA GLU A 148 -82.84 -13.83 60.72
C GLU A 148 -81.55 -13.24 61.29
N TYR A 149 -80.41 -13.92 61.11
CA TYR A 149 -79.11 -13.33 61.36
C TYR A 149 -78.67 -12.57 60.10
N PRO A 150 -78.53 -11.23 60.16
CA PRO A 150 -78.10 -10.45 59.02
C PRO A 150 -76.64 -10.73 58.70
N VAL A 151 -76.36 -10.76 57.40
CA VAL A 151 -75.08 -10.78 56.67
C VAL A 151 -73.85 -10.40 57.50
N ASP A 152 -72.91 -11.35 57.67
CA ASP A 152 -71.59 -11.10 58.23
C ASP A 152 -70.49 -11.24 57.15
N SER A 153 -69.59 -10.26 57.13
CA SER A 153 -68.28 -10.36 56.48
C SER A 153 -67.23 -10.50 57.57
N PHE A 154 -66.40 -11.52 57.49
CA PHE A 154 -65.34 -11.82 58.44
C PHE A 154 -63.99 -11.46 57.82
N ASP A 155 -63.23 -10.60 58.49
CA ASP A 155 -61.82 -10.38 58.12
C ASP A 155 -61.01 -11.64 58.43
N ILE A 156 -60.39 -12.19 57.41
CA ILE A 156 -59.53 -13.37 57.50
C ILE A 156 -58.09 -13.04 57.08
N THR A 157 -57.74 -11.76 56.96
CA THR A 157 -56.45 -11.29 56.44
C THR A 157 -55.27 -11.94 57.15
N GLU A 158 -55.23 -11.94 58.48
CA GLU A 158 -54.13 -12.55 59.25
C GLU A 158 -54.05 -14.09 59.11
N ILE A 159 -55.14 -14.73 58.71
CA ILE A 159 -55.22 -16.19 58.58
C ILE A 159 -54.86 -16.62 57.15
N ALA A 160 -55.18 -15.78 56.16
CA ALA A 160 -55.36 -16.21 54.77
C ALA A 160 -54.72 -15.30 53.71
N ALA A 161 -54.41 -14.03 54.00
CA ALA A 161 -53.82 -13.13 53.00
C ALA A 161 -52.36 -13.54 52.70
N GLY A 162 -51.97 -13.50 51.42
CA GLY A 162 -50.65 -13.92 50.96
C GLY A 162 -50.44 -15.43 50.93
N GLU A 163 -51.42 -16.24 51.36
CA GLU A 163 -51.30 -17.69 51.41
C GLU A 163 -51.72 -18.34 50.09
N SER A 164 -50.88 -19.23 49.56
CA SER A 164 -51.11 -19.90 48.28
C SER A 164 -52.16 -21.01 48.34
N GLN A 165 -52.52 -21.47 49.54
CA GLN A 165 -53.53 -22.50 49.77
C GLN A 165 -54.31 -22.19 51.05
N VAL A 166 -55.57 -21.80 50.88
CA VAL A 166 -56.51 -21.57 51.99
C VAL A 166 -57.74 -22.44 51.79
N PHE A 167 -58.14 -23.12 52.85
CA PHE A 167 -59.35 -23.92 52.92
C PHE A 167 -60.28 -23.31 53.96
N PHE A 168 -61.58 -23.38 53.72
CA PHE A 168 -62.56 -23.21 54.77
C PHE A 168 -63.44 -24.46 54.88
N ARG A 169 -63.95 -24.70 56.07
CA ARG A 169 -64.94 -25.75 56.30
C ARG A 169 -66.07 -25.27 57.19
N LEU A 170 -67.24 -25.81 56.92
CA LEU A 170 -68.35 -25.82 57.86
C LEU A 170 -68.23 -27.10 58.68
N HIS A 171 -68.00 -26.95 59.98
CA HIS A 171 -67.72 -28.05 60.90
C HIS A 171 -68.83 -28.18 61.95
N PHE A 172 -69.34 -29.40 62.12
CA PHE A 172 -70.46 -29.71 63.01
C PHE A 172 -70.06 -30.72 64.09
N ASN A 173 -70.25 -30.34 65.35
CA ASN A 173 -70.01 -31.19 66.50
C ASN A 173 -71.34 -31.53 67.20
N VAL A 174 -71.66 -32.83 67.28
CA VAL A 174 -72.86 -33.32 67.98
C VAL A 174 -72.42 -34.27 69.09
N PRO A 175 -72.82 -34.05 70.36
CA PRO A 175 -72.45 -34.93 71.48
C PRO A 175 -73.04 -36.35 71.36
N GLU A 176 -72.28 -37.38 71.77
CA GLU A 176 -72.58 -38.84 71.63
C GLU A 176 -73.91 -39.33 72.24
N ASN A 177 -74.63 -38.52 73.03
CA ASN A 177 -75.82 -38.94 73.79
C ASN A 177 -77.15 -38.30 73.35
N MET A 178 -77.21 -37.72 72.14
CA MET A 178 -78.41 -37.09 71.59
C MET A 178 -79.16 -38.04 70.63
N ALA A 179 -80.04 -38.89 71.16
CA ALA A 179 -80.96 -39.70 70.34
C ALA A 179 -82.25 -38.91 70.05
N ASP A 180 -82.68 -38.89 68.78
CA ASP A 180 -83.94 -38.32 68.23
C ASP A 180 -83.97 -36.83 67.80
N TYR A 181 -82.99 -36.32 67.03
CA TYR A 181 -83.03 -34.91 66.55
C TYR A 181 -82.50 -34.72 65.11
N TYR A 182 -83.04 -33.72 64.40
CA TYR A 182 -82.60 -33.30 63.06
C TYR A 182 -81.78 -32.01 63.20
N LEU A 183 -80.55 -31.99 62.69
CA LEU A 183 -79.84 -30.75 62.43
C LEU A 183 -80.11 -30.38 60.96
N ILE A 184 -80.75 -29.25 60.72
CA ILE A 184 -80.98 -28.75 59.36
C ILE A 184 -80.32 -27.39 59.25
N ILE A 185 -79.57 -27.17 58.18
CA ILE A 185 -79.08 -25.84 57.80
C ILE A 185 -79.86 -25.49 56.54
N TRP A 186 -80.47 -24.31 56.54
CA TRP A 186 -81.29 -23.81 55.44
C TRP A 186 -80.62 -22.58 54.84
N GLU A 187 -80.79 -22.40 53.52
CA GLU A 187 -80.55 -21.13 52.81
C GLU A 187 -79.11 -20.61 52.75
N ILE A 188 -78.10 -21.49 52.65
CA ILE A 188 -76.80 -21.01 52.13
C ILE A 188 -76.97 -20.68 50.64
N GLU A 189 -77.16 -19.41 50.32
CA GLU A 189 -77.33 -18.94 48.93
C GLU A 189 -76.01 -18.77 48.22
N SER A 190 -74.96 -18.33 48.92
CA SER A 190 -73.62 -18.16 48.38
C SER A 190 -72.55 -18.01 49.46
N VAL A 191 -71.31 -18.32 49.09
CA VAL A 191 -70.10 -18.02 49.87
C VAL A 191 -69.12 -17.28 48.97
N THR A 192 -68.58 -16.16 49.46
CA THR A 192 -67.63 -15.32 48.72
C THR A 192 -66.37 -15.07 49.54
N ILE A 193 -65.19 -15.20 48.93
CA ILE A 193 -63.94 -14.62 49.45
C ILE A 193 -63.53 -13.49 48.52
N THR A 194 -63.25 -12.31 49.08
CA THR A 194 -62.68 -11.18 48.33
C THR A 194 -61.25 -10.94 48.80
N GLY A 195 -60.41 -10.47 47.89
CA GLY A 195 -59.02 -10.11 48.17
C GLY A 195 -58.67 -8.81 47.48
N THR A 196 -57.82 -7.98 48.11
CA THR A 196 -57.29 -6.74 47.53
C THR A 196 -55.77 -6.87 47.37
N SER A 197 -55.25 -6.60 46.17
CA SER A 197 -53.82 -6.72 45.88
C SER A 197 -53.13 -5.36 46.01
N GLY A 198 -52.24 -5.23 47.00
CA GLY A 198 -51.47 -4.02 47.29
C GLY A 198 -52.10 -3.18 48.40
N ALA A 199 -51.29 -2.70 49.35
CA ALA A 199 -51.71 -1.66 50.28
C ALA A 199 -51.92 -0.38 49.46
N GLU A 200 -53.16 0.06 49.26
CA GLU A 200 -53.44 1.33 48.59
C GLU A 200 -52.72 2.46 49.34
N MET A 201 -51.74 3.08 48.68
CA MET A 201 -51.12 4.33 49.11
C MET A 201 -51.92 5.49 48.53
N LEU A 202 -52.53 6.28 49.40
CA LEU A 202 -53.34 7.44 49.06
C LEU A 202 -52.43 8.66 48.90
N THR A 203 -52.72 9.50 47.90
CA THR A 203 -52.01 10.77 47.62
C THR A 203 -52.98 11.94 47.74
N LEU A 204 -52.46 13.15 47.92
CA LEU A 204 -53.27 14.37 48.07
C LEU A 204 -53.58 15.03 46.71
N PRO A 205 -54.70 15.78 46.59
CA PRO A 205 -55.77 15.92 47.58
C PRO A 205 -56.66 14.67 47.60
N TRP A 206 -57.17 14.34 48.78
CA TRP A 206 -57.97 13.13 49.00
C TRP A 206 -59.28 13.43 49.73
N VAL A 207 -60.36 12.73 49.37
CA VAL A 207 -61.69 12.88 49.99
C VAL A 207 -62.32 11.51 50.22
N ALA A 208 -62.87 11.27 51.41
CA ALA A 208 -63.59 10.03 51.75
C ALA A 208 -64.97 9.94 51.07
N ASP A 209 -65.29 8.82 50.42
CA ASP A 209 -66.62 8.53 49.88
C ASP A 209 -67.41 7.55 50.77
N LEU A 210 -68.40 8.07 51.51
CA LEU A 210 -69.27 7.29 52.40
C LEU A 210 -70.69 7.10 51.81
N SER A 211 -70.85 7.25 50.48
CA SER A 211 -72.17 7.22 49.81
C SER A 211 -72.74 5.83 49.54
N SER A 212 -71.91 4.79 49.55
CA SER A 212 -72.31 3.41 49.25
C SER A 212 -73.04 2.71 50.41
N GLY A 213 -72.90 3.21 51.64
CA GLY A 213 -73.34 2.50 52.86
C GLY A 213 -72.38 1.40 53.30
N GLU A 214 -71.20 1.34 52.68
CA GLU A 214 -70.05 0.52 53.07
C GLU A 214 -68.84 1.42 53.33
N LEU A 215 -67.80 0.89 53.98
CA LEU A 215 -66.54 1.64 54.16
C LEU A 215 -65.82 1.86 52.81
N PRO A 216 -65.08 2.97 52.66
CA PRO A 216 -64.23 3.16 51.49
C PRO A 216 -63.18 2.04 51.39
N SER A 217 -62.71 1.75 50.17
CA SER A 217 -61.67 0.75 49.93
C SER A 217 -60.47 0.93 50.87
N GLY A 218 -60.02 -0.17 51.49
CA GLY A 218 -58.89 -0.23 52.40
C GLY A 218 -59.09 0.40 53.79
N TRP A 219 -60.26 0.99 54.07
CA TRP A 219 -60.62 1.38 55.44
C TRP A 219 -61.01 0.15 56.25
N THR A 220 -60.51 0.08 57.47
CA THR A 220 -60.83 -1.02 58.39
C THR A 220 -61.37 -0.46 59.70
N ASN A 221 -62.31 -1.17 60.30
CA ASN A 221 -62.76 -0.86 61.65
C ASN A 221 -62.29 -1.96 62.59
N GLN A 222 -61.41 -1.59 63.52
CA GLN A 222 -60.85 -2.51 64.49
C GLN A 222 -61.57 -2.35 65.83
N VAL A 223 -62.12 -3.46 66.33
CA VAL A 223 -62.74 -3.55 67.65
C VAL A 223 -61.71 -4.10 68.62
N LEU A 224 -61.50 -3.40 69.74
CA LEU A 224 -60.42 -3.74 70.67
C LEU A 224 -60.94 -4.30 72.02
N GLY A 225 -62.26 -4.58 72.17
CA GLY A 225 -62.92 -5.02 73.42
C GLY A 225 -64.01 -6.11 73.26
N GLU A 226 -64.70 -6.48 74.36
CA GLU A 226 -65.72 -7.55 74.40
C GLU A 226 -67.02 -7.25 73.63
N SER A 227 -67.77 -8.30 73.25
CA SER A 227 -68.95 -8.28 72.36
C SER A 227 -70.12 -7.40 72.84
N GLY A 228 -70.73 -6.63 71.92
CA GLY A 228 -71.97 -5.88 72.18
C GLY A 228 -72.11 -4.52 71.47
N TRP A 229 -71.41 -4.27 70.37
CA TRP A 229 -71.40 -2.99 69.66
C TRP A 229 -72.08 -3.12 68.28
N SER A 230 -72.49 -2.00 67.68
CA SER A 230 -72.98 -1.94 66.30
C SER A 230 -72.23 -0.85 65.54
N PHE A 231 -71.57 -1.27 64.45
CA PHE A 231 -71.08 -0.38 63.40
C PHE A 231 -72.12 -0.28 62.31
N PHE A 232 -72.30 0.90 61.74
CA PHE A 232 -72.83 0.97 60.39
C PHE A 232 -72.39 2.25 59.70
N VAL A 233 -72.25 2.17 58.38
CA VAL A 233 -72.11 3.34 57.52
C VAL A 233 -73.52 3.72 57.07
N ASN A 234 -73.92 4.96 57.30
CA ASN A 234 -75.22 5.45 56.90
C ASN A 234 -75.14 6.08 55.50
N PRO A 235 -75.64 5.42 54.43
CA PRO A 235 -75.54 5.93 53.07
C PRO A 235 -76.34 7.22 52.83
N ILE A 236 -77.34 7.50 53.67
CA ILE A 236 -78.23 8.67 53.50
C ILE A 236 -77.60 9.93 54.06
N TYR A 237 -76.89 9.81 55.18
CA TYR A 237 -76.23 10.94 55.85
C TYR A 237 -74.72 11.00 55.58
N HIS A 238 -74.17 10.02 54.86
CA HIS A 238 -72.74 9.88 54.58
C HIS A 238 -71.88 9.85 55.85
N THR A 239 -72.40 9.25 56.91
CA THR A 239 -71.76 9.21 58.23
C THR A 239 -71.33 7.80 58.61
N VAL A 240 -70.21 7.69 59.29
CA VAL A 240 -69.87 6.49 60.07
C VAL A 240 -70.49 6.63 61.45
N ILE A 241 -71.23 5.63 61.90
CA ILE A 241 -71.94 5.65 63.19
C ILE A 241 -71.47 4.48 64.05
N TYR A 242 -70.98 4.81 65.25
CA TYR A 242 -70.78 3.85 66.34
C TYR A 242 -72.00 3.89 67.28
N SER A 243 -72.59 2.72 67.58
CA SER A 243 -73.67 2.58 68.57
C SER A 243 -73.39 1.43 69.54
N VAL A 244 -73.70 1.63 70.83
CA VAL A 244 -73.48 0.64 71.89
C VAL A 244 -74.71 0.52 72.79
N PRO A 245 -75.38 -0.65 72.83
CA PRO A 245 -76.43 -0.93 73.81
C PRO A 245 -75.88 -1.54 75.12
N GLY A 246 -75.69 -0.73 76.18
CA GLY A 246 -75.57 -1.21 77.57
C GLY A 246 -74.16 -1.51 78.14
N MET A 247 -74.12 -2.19 79.30
CA MET A 247 -73.07 -2.17 80.37
C MET A 247 -71.66 -2.75 80.07
N GLN A 248 -71.12 -2.66 78.86
CA GLN A 248 -69.77 -3.16 78.53
C GLN A 248 -68.80 -1.98 78.25
N HIS A 249 -67.51 -2.12 78.59
CA HIS A 249 -66.46 -1.16 78.18
C HIS A 249 -66.11 -1.45 76.72
N VAL A 250 -66.25 -0.47 75.84
CA VAL A 250 -65.99 -0.67 74.40
C VAL A 250 -65.08 0.43 73.87
N HIS A 251 -64.09 0.02 73.07
CA HIS A 251 -63.20 0.92 72.35
C HIS A 251 -62.94 0.39 70.94
N ALA A 252 -62.90 1.30 69.98
CA ALA A 252 -62.79 0.99 68.56
C ALA A 252 -61.95 2.05 67.82
N ARG A 253 -61.36 1.64 66.69
CA ARG A 253 -60.62 2.52 65.80
C ARG A 253 -61.05 2.31 64.36
N LEU A 254 -61.52 3.38 63.72
CA LEU A 254 -61.61 3.43 62.26
C LEU A 254 -60.25 3.84 61.69
N GLN A 255 -59.73 3.08 60.74
CA GLN A 255 -58.40 3.29 60.19
C GLN A 255 -58.47 3.53 58.69
N THR A 256 -57.64 4.44 58.18
CA THR A 256 -57.45 4.66 56.75
C THR A 256 -56.38 3.72 56.18
N PRO A 257 -56.31 3.57 54.85
CA PRO A 257 -55.09 3.15 54.16
C PRO A 257 -53.91 4.10 54.43
N MET A 258 -52.72 3.70 53.98
CA MET A 258 -51.51 4.53 54.11
C MET A 258 -51.61 5.73 53.17
N PHE A 259 -51.26 6.93 53.62
CA PHE A 259 -51.07 8.12 52.79
C PHE A 259 -49.57 8.31 52.53
N ASP A 260 -49.18 8.65 51.30
CA ASP A 260 -47.82 9.10 50.98
C ASP A 260 -47.76 10.63 50.99
N LEU A 261 -47.14 11.18 52.03
CA LEU A 261 -46.98 12.61 52.25
C LEU A 261 -45.50 13.02 52.15
N SER A 262 -44.64 12.15 51.61
CA SER A 262 -43.18 12.36 51.53
C SER A 262 -42.76 13.58 50.70
N GLY A 263 -43.54 13.92 49.66
CA GLY A 263 -43.33 15.09 48.82
C GLY A 263 -43.99 16.37 49.32
N GLU A 264 -44.75 16.30 50.42
CA GLU A 264 -45.57 17.41 50.91
C GLU A 264 -44.83 18.23 51.98
N THR A 265 -44.83 19.55 51.82
CA THR A 265 -44.29 20.47 52.82
C THR A 265 -45.34 20.93 53.83
N THR A 266 -46.62 20.88 53.44
CA THR A 266 -47.78 21.19 54.29
C THR A 266 -48.88 20.17 54.05
N VAL A 267 -49.62 19.78 55.10
CA VAL A 267 -50.76 18.85 55.05
C VAL A 267 -51.89 19.35 55.94
N THR A 268 -53.09 19.51 55.37
CA THR A 268 -54.31 19.92 56.10
C THR A 268 -55.36 18.82 56.08
N LEU A 269 -55.99 18.55 57.23
CA LEU A 269 -57.09 17.60 57.41
C LEU A 269 -58.40 18.35 57.68
N ASP A 270 -59.39 18.18 56.81
CA ASP A 270 -60.76 18.62 57.03
C ASP A 270 -61.62 17.44 57.50
N LEU A 271 -62.46 17.67 58.51
CA LEU A 271 -63.48 16.70 58.91
C LEU A 271 -64.68 17.38 59.60
N ASN A 272 -65.83 16.72 59.52
CA ASN A 272 -67.00 17.04 60.33
C ASN A 272 -67.21 15.91 61.34
N TYR A 273 -67.45 16.28 62.60
CA TYR A 273 -67.70 15.32 63.67
C TYR A 273 -68.81 15.77 64.60
N HIS A 274 -69.49 14.79 65.19
CA HIS A 274 -70.57 15.01 66.13
C HIS A 274 -70.66 13.86 67.13
N LEU A 275 -70.81 14.19 68.41
CA LEU A 275 -71.07 13.22 69.47
C LEU A 275 -72.44 13.53 70.08
N THR A 276 -73.35 12.55 70.06
CA THR A 276 -74.60 12.60 70.82
C THR A 276 -74.52 11.63 71.99
N SER A 277 -74.59 12.17 73.21
CA SER A 277 -74.79 11.42 74.44
C SER A 277 -75.95 12.01 75.24
N ASN A 278 -76.83 11.15 75.74
CA ASN A 278 -77.94 11.52 76.62
C ASN A 278 -77.50 11.82 78.07
N ASP A 279 -76.21 11.65 78.41
CA ASP A 279 -75.61 12.06 79.69
C ASP A 279 -74.36 12.95 79.44
N PRO A 280 -74.41 14.26 79.72
CA PRO A 280 -73.31 15.19 79.47
C PRO A 280 -72.15 15.10 80.49
N GLY A 281 -72.15 14.12 81.40
CA GLY A 281 -71.22 14.04 82.52
C GLY A 281 -70.15 12.94 82.49
N ASN A 282 -70.07 12.09 81.47
CA ASN A 282 -69.15 10.92 81.47
C ASN A 282 -68.03 11.02 80.42
N GLU A 283 -66.83 10.57 80.81
CA GLU A 283 -65.54 10.74 80.12
C GLU A 283 -65.41 9.87 78.84
N THR A 284 -66.12 10.21 77.77
CA THR A 284 -65.82 9.65 76.43
C THR A 284 -64.52 10.27 75.92
N THR A 285 -63.59 9.45 75.45
CA THR A 285 -62.37 9.95 74.79
C THR A 285 -62.37 9.56 73.32
N SER A 286 -62.53 10.56 72.45
CA SER A 286 -62.34 10.47 71.01
C SER A 286 -61.07 11.22 70.61
N LEU A 287 -60.22 10.60 69.81
CA LEU A 287 -58.94 11.14 69.33
C LEU A 287 -58.78 10.83 67.84
N ILE A 288 -58.06 11.70 67.13
CA ILE A 288 -57.51 11.36 65.82
C ILE A 288 -56.03 11.06 66.02
N GLN A 289 -55.61 9.92 65.51
CA GLN A 289 -54.27 9.38 65.63
C GLN A 289 -53.65 9.21 64.24
N TYR A 290 -52.33 9.11 64.17
CA TYR A 290 -51.62 8.66 62.99
C TYR A 290 -50.69 7.50 63.33
N SER A 291 -50.32 6.72 62.33
CA SER A 291 -49.38 5.60 62.47
C SER A 291 -48.54 5.45 61.21
N GLU A 292 -47.23 5.32 61.35
CA GLU A 292 -46.28 5.10 60.23
C GLU A 292 -46.18 3.61 59.84
N ASP A 293 -46.52 2.70 60.76
CA ASP A 293 -46.38 1.25 60.60
C ASP A 293 -47.71 0.48 60.66
N GLY A 294 -48.81 1.16 61.02
CA GLY A 294 -50.14 0.59 61.21
C GLY A 294 -50.38 -0.05 62.59
N GLU A 295 -49.33 -0.23 63.40
CA GLU A 295 -49.37 -0.91 64.69
C GLU A 295 -49.22 0.07 65.86
N ASN A 296 -48.31 1.03 65.74
CA ASN A 296 -48.02 2.04 66.74
C ASN A 296 -48.75 3.34 66.40
N TRP A 297 -49.67 3.76 67.27
CA TRP A 297 -50.55 4.90 67.03
C TRP A 297 -50.23 6.08 67.95
N PHE A 298 -50.05 7.26 67.36
CA PHE A 298 -49.73 8.51 68.05
C PHE A 298 -50.88 9.49 67.86
N PRO A 299 -51.34 10.23 68.89
CA PRO A 299 -52.35 11.26 68.70
C PRO A 299 -51.81 12.39 67.82
N LEU A 300 -52.63 12.90 66.91
CA LEU A 300 -52.32 14.14 66.17
C LEU A 300 -52.30 15.32 67.14
N SER A 301 -51.44 16.30 66.87
CA SER A 301 -51.26 17.53 67.64
C SER A 301 -52.41 18.54 67.39
N ILE A 302 -53.65 18.09 67.50
CA ILE A 302 -54.88 18.87 67.27
C ILE A 302 -55.69 19.03 68.59
N PRO A 303 -56.60 20.02 68.69
CA PRO A 303 -57.50 20.17 69.84
C PRO A 303 -58.41 18.95 70.08
N ASP A 304 -58.80 18.71 71.35
CA ASP A 304 -59.73 17.63 71.72
C ASP A 304 -61.08 17.73 70.97
N ILE A 305 -61.55 16.60 70.43
CA ILE A 305 -62.76 16.52 69.58
C ILE A 305 -64.03 16.01 70.31
N ASN A 306 -64.06 16.09 71.65
CA ASN A 306 -65.15 15.56 72.48
C ASN A 306 -66.27 16.59 72.72
N THR A 307 -67.01 16.98 71.67
CA THR A 307 -68.12 17.96 71.79
C THR A 307 -69.50 17.32 71.74
N ASN A 308 -70.24 17.36 72.86
CA ASN A 308 -71.62 16.87 72.92
C ASN A 308 -72.60 17.93 72.36
N GLY A 309 -73.40 17.57 71.34
CA GLY A 309 -74.62 18.30 70.99
C GLY A 309 -74.69 19.02 69.63
N GLU A 310 -73.64 19.64 69.11
CA GLU A 310 -73.66 20.26 67.75
C GLU A 310 -72.64 19.58 66.82
N ILE A 311 -72.91 19.62 65.51
CA ILE A 311 -71.95 19.20 64.48
C ILE A 311 -70.86 20.27 64.39
N VAL A 312 -69.59 19.85 64.47
CA VAL A 312 -68.44 20.73 64.31
C VAL A 312 -67.77 20.45 62.97
N ASN A 313 -67.58 21.50 62.16
CA ASN A 313 -66.78 21.45 60.94
C ASN A 313 -65.39 22.01 61.27
N ALA A 314 -64.34 21.21 61.11
CA ALA A 314 -62.99 21.58 61.49
C ALA A 314 -61.98 21.35 60.35
N GLN A 315 -61.01 22.26 60.26
CA GLN A 315 -59.83 22.15 59.42
C GLN A 315 -58.60 22.23 60.34
N PHE A 316 -57.72 21.24 60.24
CA PHE A 316 -56.52 21.12 61.07
C PHE A 316 -55.27 21.11 60.19
N ASP A 317 -54.28 21.93 60.52
CA ASP A 317 -52.92 21.78 60.00
C ASP A 317 -52.24 20.66 60.79
N ILE A 318 -51.91 19.57 60.10
CA ILE A 318 -51.29 18.38 60.69
C ILE A 318 -49.85 18.19 60.18
N SER A 319 -49.30 19.19 59.48
CA SER A 319 -48.00 19.11 58.79
C SER A 319 -46.87 18.67 59.72
N ALA A 320 -46.83 19.19 60.95
CA ALA A 320 -45.77 18.87 61.91
C ALA A 320 -45.73 17.38 62.29
N ASP A 321 -46.87 16.70 62.27
CA ASP A 321 -46.98 15.29 62.66
C ASP A 321 -46.75 14.35 61.47
N VAL A 322 -47.20 14.74 60.28
CA VAL A 322 -47.33 13.82 59.13
C VAL A 322 -46.63 14.25 57.83
N ALA A 323 -46.25 15.53 57.63
CA ALA A 323 -45.61 15.97 56.38
C ALA A 323 -44.23 15.32 56.21
N GLY A 324 -43.88 14.94 54.99
CA GLY A 324 -42.65 14.22 54.69
C GLY A 324 -42.67 12.72 55.05
N LYS A 325 -43.82 12.15 55.44
CA LYS A 325 -43.94 10.77 55.93
C LYS A 325 -44.99 9.95 55.18
N GLN A 326 -44.95 8.64 55.38
CA GLN A 326 -46.06 7.74 55.01
C GLN A 326 -46.86 7.40 56.27
N VAL A 327 -48.15 7.70 56.31
CA VAL A 327 -48.97 7.53 57.54
C VAL A 327 -50.37 7.01 57.26
N LYS A 328 -50.92 6.19 58.17
CA LYS A 328 -52.36 5.95 58.32
C LYS A 328 -52.96 6.98 59.27
N LEU A 329 -54.21 7.34 59.08
CA LEU A 329 -55.02 8.07 60.07
C LEU A 329 -55.97 7.11 60.79
N GLY A 330 -56.22 7.39 62.07
CA GLY A 330 -57.00 6.53 62.96
C GLY A 330 -57.98 7.37 63.76
N PHE A 331 -59.27 7.15 63.58
CA PHE A 331 -60.32 7.77 64.37
C PHE A 331 -60.67 6.83 65.52
N TYR A 332 -60.12 7.14 66.69
CA TYR A 332 -60.24 6.31 67.88
C TYR A 332 -61.33 6.84 68.80
N ALA A 333 -62.16 5.94 69.34
CA ALA A 333 -63.10 6.24 70.40
C ALA A 333 -63.06 5.18 71.50
N ASP A 334 -63.07 5.64 72.75
CA ASP A 334 -63.15 4.83 73.97
C ASP A 334 -64.38 5.23 74.81
N PHE A 335 -65.25 4.26 75.05
CA PHE A 335 -66.52 4.39 75.77
C PHE A 335 -66.48 3.56 77.07
N PRO A 336 -66.29 4.18 78.25
CA PRO A 336 -66.10 3.45 79.51
C PRO A 336 -67.35 2.67 79.98
N SER A 337 -67.14 1.58 80.74
CA SER A 337 -68.22 0.74 81.31
C SER A 337 -69.09 1.47 82.35
N GLY A 338 -70.37 1.07 82.47
CA GLY A 338 -71.28 1.51 83.54
C GLY A 338 -72.45 2.41 83.12
N ILE A 339 -72.81 2.43 81.84
CA ILE A 339 -73.88 3.28 81.29
C ILE A 339 -75.20 2.48 81.21
N ASP A 340 -76.21 2.86 82.02
CA ASP A 340 -77.52 2.20 82.05
C ASP A 340 -78.42 2.67 80.88
N ASN A 341 -78.75 1.79 79.92
CA ASN A 341 -79.80 1.97 78.89
C ASN A 341 -79.68 3.19 77.92
N TYR A 342 -78.48 3.66 77.57
CA TYR A 342 -78.32 4.78 76.64
C TYR A 342 -77.55 4.40 75.37
N GLU A 343 -78.03 4.86 74.21
CA GLU A 343 -77.29 4.84 72.94
C GLU A 343 -76.37 6.07 72.88
N ILE A 344 -75.07 5.85 72.67
CA ILE A 344 -74.10 6.89 72.33
C ILE A 344 -73.87 6.81 70.82
N PHE A 345 -73.88 7.96 70.14
CA PHE A 345 -73.58 8.05 68.71
C PHE A 345 -72.36 8.94 68.50
N TRP A 346 -71.31 8.38 67.92
CA TRP A 346 -70.21 9.16 67.35
C TRP A 346 -70.30 9.14 65.83
N GLU A 347 -70.54 10.30 65.25
CA GLU A 347 -70.69 10.50 63.81
C GLU A 347 -69.48 11.25 63.24
N ILE A 348 -68.86 10.70 62.20
CA ILE A 348 -67.75 11.32 61.47
C ILE A 348 -68.06 11.30 59.98
N PHE A 349 -67.88 12.43 59.30
CA PHE A 349 -68.16 12.58 57.87
C PHE A 349 -67.43 13.76 57.21
N GLY A 350 -67.39 13.76 55.87
CA GLY A 350 -66.73 14.83 55.09
C GLY A 350 -65.24 14.96 55.37
N ILE A 351 -64.54 13.83 55.39
CA ILE A 351 -63.10 13.74 55.67
C ILE A 351 -62.33 14.04 54.37
N SER A 352 -61.44 15.04 54.37
CA SER A 352 -60.52 15.32 53.26
C SER A 352 -59.13 15.73 53.72
N LEU A 353 -58.12 15.48 52.88
CA LEU A 353 -56.76 15.96 53.08
C LEU A 353 -56.29 16.76 51.85
N GLU A 354 -55.54 17.84 52.09
CA GLU A 354 -54.89 18.67 51.04
C GLU A 354 -53.41 18.94 51.40
N GLY A 355 -52.55 19.14 50.38
CA GLY A 355 -51.11 19.37 50.57
C GLY A 355 -50.47 20.31 49.53
N ALA A 356 -49.21 20.73 49.78
CA ALA A 356 -48.39 21.52 48.86
C ALA A 356 -46.95 20.98 48.76
N GLY A 357 -46.51 20.64 47.53
CA GLY A 357 -45.23 19.97 47.26
C GLY A 357 -43.97 20.86 47.24
N ILE A 358 -42.80 20.21 47.11
CA ILE A 358 -41.47 20.85 46.98
C ILE A 358 -41.31 21.50 45.58
N PRO A 359 -40.82 22.75 45.45
CA PRO A 359 -40.58 23.37 44.14
C PRO A 359 -39.44 22.69 43.38
N THR A 360 -39.61 22.57 42.07
CA THR A 360 -38.70 21.90 41.13
C THR A 360 -38.25 22.87 40.02
N TYR A 361 -37.06 22.65 39.47
CA TYR A 361 -36.39 23.51 38.49
C TYR A 361 -35.72 22.69 37.39
N ASN A 362 -35.42 23.33 36.26
CA ASN A 362 -34.63 22.73 35.20
C ASN A 362 -33.14 23.04 35.40
N LEU A 363 -32.29 22.01 35.39
CA LEU A 363 -30.83 22.13 35.38
C LEU A 363 -30.31 21.75 34.00
N THR A 364 -29.60 22.66 33.35
CA THR A 364 -28.92 22.39 32.08
C THR A 364 -27.40 22.50 32.25
N PHE A 365 -26.65 21.44 31.95
CA PHE A 365 -25.20 21.53 31.90
C PHE A 365 -24.73 22.18 30.59
N GLN A 366 -23.71 23.01 30.67
CA GLN A 366 -23.02 23.58 29.51
C GLN A 366 -21.58 23.08 29.51
N VAL A 367 -21.35 21.96 28.82
CA VAL A 367 -20.04 21.30 28.77
C VAL A 367 -19.20 21.92 27.64
N GLN A 368 -17.99 22.35 27.97
CA GLN A 368 -17.07 23.00 27.04
C GLN A 368 -15.62 22.52 27.23
N ASP A 369 -14.78 22.67 26.21
CA ASP A 369 -13.32 22.50 26.33
C ASP A 369 -12.64 23.76 26.92
N GLU A 370 -11.32 23.71 27.15
CA GLU A 370 -10.53 24.84 27.64
C GLU A 370 -10.53 26.08 26.72
N LEU A 371 -10.84 25.88 25.43
CA LEU A 371 -10.97 26.93 24.42
C LEU A 371 -12.38 27.54 24.38
N GLY A 372 -13.33 26.96 25.13
CA GLY A 372 -14.72 27.39 25.21
C GLY A 372 -15.62 26.82 24.12
N ASN A 373 -15.17 25.82 23.35
CA ASN A 373 -16.02 25.13 22.38
C ASN A 373 -16.96 24.17 23.11
N LEU A 374 -18.23 24.13 22.67
CA LEU A 374 -19.21 23.22 23.25
C LEU A 374 -18.92 21.77 22.87
N LEU A 375 -18.84 20.91 23.89
CA LEU A 375 -18.72 19.47 23.75
C LEU A 375 -20.14 18.90 23.76
N ASN A 376 -20.58 18.25 22.68
CA ASN A 376 -22.00 17.87 22.48
C ASN A 376 -22.29 16.37 22.66
N ASP A 377 -21.28 15.57 22.98
CA ASP A 377 -21.41 14.10 23.11
C ASP A 377 -21.02 13.60 24.51
N ALA A 378 -20.91 14.50 25.49
CA ALA A 378 -20.60 14.10 26.86
C ALA A 378 -21.78 13.35 27.49
N ILE A 379 -21.47 12.42 28.39
CA ILE A 379 -22.46 11.72 29.20
C ILE A 379 -22.44 12.36 30.59
N ILE A 380 -23.61 12.77 31.08
CA ILE A 380 -23.74 13.44 32.37
C ILE A 380 -24.56 12.56 33.30
N THR A 381 -23.98 12.32 34.48
CA THR A 381 -24.63 11.66 35.60
C THR A 381 -24.82 12.68 36.72
N LEU A 382 -26.06 12.85 37.18
CA LEU A 382 -26.45 13.64 38.34
C LEU A 382 -26.98 12.68 39.42
N GLU A 383 -26.24 12.50 40.52
CA GLU A 383 -26.48 11.45 41.52
C GLU A 383 -26.58 10.05 40.86
N ASP A 384 -27.75 9.43 40.90
CA ASP A 384 -28.05 8.11 40.30
C ASP A 384 -28.66 8.22 38.89
N GLN A 385 -28.94 9.44 38.39
CA GLN A 385 -29.58 9.66 37.09
C GLN A 385 -28.54 9.97 36.02
N THR A 386 -28.48 9.13 34.99
CA THR A 386 -27.57 9.33 33.84
C THR A 386 -28.39 9.60 32.59
N ASN A 387 -28.10 10.72 31.94
CA ASN A 387 -28.67 11.06 30.64
C ASN A 387 -27.89 10.41 29.50
N ILE A 388 -28.53 10.28 28.34
CA ILE A 388 -27.84 9.85 27.12
C ILE A 388 -26.84 10.92 26.66
N ALA A 389 -25.82 10.52 25.89
CA ALA A 389 -24.82 11.44 25.35
C ALA A 389 -25.48 12.63 24.63
N GLY A 390 -25.05 13.84 24.98
CA GLY A 390 -25.57 15.10 24.43
C GLY A 390 -26.88 15.61 25.03
N ASP A 391 -27.51 14.87 25.95
CA ASP A 391 -28.68 15.33 26.69
C ASP A 391 -28.26 15.95 28.04
N TYR A 392 -28.19 17.28 28.04
CA TYR A 392 -27.66 18.05 29.17
C TYR A 392 -28.73 18.63 30.08
N LEU A 393 -30.00 18.30 29.83
CA LEU A 393 -31.14 18.83 30.59
C LEU A 393 -31.63 17.80 31.62
N PHE A 394 -31.69 18.20 32.87
CA PHE A 394 -32.41 17.52 33.94
C PHE A 394 -33.64 18.36 34.27
N GLU A 395 -34.83 17.83 33.99
CA GLU A 395 -36.11 18.51 34.25
C GLU A 395 -36.64 18.18 35.64
N GLN A 396 -37.37 19.14 36.23
CA GLN A 396 -38.08 18.95 37.50
C GLN A 396 -37.19 18.53 38.69
N VAL A 397 -35.94 19.01 38.73
CA VAL A 397 -35.01 18.72 39.81
C VAL A 397 -35.39 19.56 41.04
N PRO A 398 -35.64 18.96 42.22
CA PRO A 398 -35.92 19.72 43.44
C PRO A 398 -34.80 20.69 43.80
N ALA A 399 -35.12 21.73 44.60
CA ALA A 399 -34.07 22.54 45.21
C ALA A 399 -33.19 21.67 46.14
N GLY A 400 -31.86 21.70 45.96
CA GLY A 400 -30.93 20.81 46.64
C GLY A 400 -29.48 20.91 46.14
N ASN A 401 -28.59 20.12 46.75
CA ASN A 401 -27.23 19.90 46.28
C ASN A 401 -27.15 18.52 45.63
N TYR A 402 -26.48 18.43 44.48
CA TYR A 402 -26.38 17.23 43.68
C TYR A 402 -24.93 16.99 43.25
N ASP A 403 -24.41 15.81 43.51
CA ASP A 403 -23.14 15.34 42.95
C ASP A 403 -23.33 15.08 41.44
N TYR A 404 -22.34 15.46 40.63
CA TYR A 404 -22.34 15.17 39.19
C TYR A 404 -21.02 14.57 38.72
N THR A 405 -21.10 13.76 37.66
CA THR A 405 -19.96 13.23 36.90
C THR A 405 -20.20 13.47 35.42
N ILE A 406 -19.18 13.93 34.69
CA ILE A 406 -19.20 14.12 33.24
C ILE A 406 -18.10 13.30 32.61
N GLU A 407 -18.48 12.44 31.67
CA GLU A 407 -17.56 11.57 30.94
C GLU A 407 -17.65 11.85 29.44
N LEU A 408 -16.49 12.01 28.81
CA LEU A 408 -16.36 12.12 27.36
C LEU A 408 -15.04 11.46 26.94
N ALA A 409 -15.08 10.58 25.95
CA ALA A 409 -13.88 9.93 25.43
C ALA A 409 -12.88 10.98 24.90
N GLY A 410 -11.60 10.85 25.26
CA GLY A 410 -10.56 11.82 24.93
C GLY A 410 -10.40 12.97 25.94
N TYR A 411 -11.21 13.02 27.01
CA TYR A 411 -11.15 14.02 28.06
C TYR A 411 -11.01 13.38 29.45
N TYR A 412 -10.44 14.10 30.40
CA TYR A 412 -10.46 13.68 31.80
C TYR A 412 -11.88 13.72 32.35
N THR A 413 -12.25 12.72 33.16
CA THR A 413 -13.56 12.68 33.84
C THR A 413 -13.67 13.85 34.82
N GLU A 414 -14.69 14.68 34.66
CA GLU A 414 -14.98 15.79 35.55
C GLU A 414 -16.01 15.40 36.61
N THR A 415 -15.77 15.75 37.86
CA THR A 415 -16.69 15.47 38.98
C THR A 415 -16.86 16.70 39.86
N GLY A 416 -18.05 16.91 40.41
CA GLY A 416 -18.32 18.07 41.26
C GLY A 416 -19.69 18.06 41.92
N VAL A 417 -20.07 19.19 42.50
CA VAL A 417 -21.37 19.41 43.16
C VAL A 417 -22.05 20.62 42.51
N VAL A 418 -23.33 20.48 42.17
CA VAL A 418 -24.19 21.58 41.69
C VAL A 418 -25.30 21.85 42.70
N THR A 419 -25.61 23.12 42.94
CA THR A 419 -26.64 23.56 43.89
C THR A 419 -27.78 24.26 43.16
N ILE A 420 -29.01 23.75 43.31
CA ILE A 420 -30.25 24.33 42.81
C ILE A 420 -30.99 24.98 43.99
N THR A 421 -31.37 26.24 43.86
CA THR A 421 -31.95 27.01 44.98
C THR A 421 -33.40 27.41 44.72
N ASP A 422 -33.64 28.35 43.82
CA ASP A 422 -34.98 28.91 43.58
C ASP A 422 -35.29 29.26 42.11
N GLU A 423 -34.43 28.87 41.16
CA GLU A 423 -34.61 29.10 39.71
C GLU A 423 -33.97 28.02 38.83
N ASP A 424 -34.35 27.99 37.54
CA ASP A 424 -33.69 27.18 36.51
C ASP A 424 -32.21 27.58 36.37
N LEU A 425 -31.31 26.59 36.25
CA LEU A 425 -29.86 26.81 36.27
C LEU A 425 -29.20 26.30 34.99
N VAL A 426 -28.34 27.13 34.37
CA VAL A 426 -27.37 26.69 33.35
C VAL A 426 -25.99 26.62 34.00
N PHE A 427 -25.44 25.41 34.13
CA PHE A 427 -24.20 25.16 34.88
C PHE A 427 -23.02 24.88 33.93
N PRO A 428 -22.05 25.80 33.79
CA PRO A 428 -20.91 25.60 32.90
C PRO A 428 -19.87 24.67 33.53
N VAL A 429 -19.39 23.70 32.75
CA VAL A 429 -18.30 22.79 33.12
C VAL A 429 -17.27 22.77 32.00
N THR A 430 -15.99 22.95 32.35
CA THR A 430 -14.87 22.88 31.40
C THR A 430 -14.16 21.55 31.57
N MET A 431 -13.99 20.79 30.49
CA MET A 431 -13.28 19.51 30.47
C MET A 431 -11.86 19.70 29.91
N GLU A 432 -10.88 19.05 30.54
CA GLU A 432 -9.49 19.00 30.08
C GLU A 432 -9.28 17.81 29.13
N GLU A 433 -8.73 18.06 27.94
CA GLU A 433 -8.46 17.03 26.92
C GLU A 433 -7.23 16.19 27.32
N VAL A 434 -7.27 14.88 27.07
CA VAL A 434 -6.13 13.99 27.32
C VAL A 434 -5.15 14.10 26.16
N ILE A 435 -3.94 14.58 26.45
CA ILE A 435 -2.84 14.73 25.48
C ILE A 435 -1.76 13.66 25.67
N TYR A 436 -1.18 13.21 24.56
CA TYR A 436 -0.12 12.21 24.49
C TYR A 436 1.13 12.81 23.86
N VAL A 437 2.29 12.29 24.25
CA VAL A 437 3.58 12.67 23.64
C VAL A 437 3.79 11.85 22.38
N VAL A 438 4.10 12.55 21.29
CA VAL A 438 4.48 11.96 20.01
C VAL A 438 5.90 12.40 19.70
N ASP A 439 6.83 11.47 19.76
CA ASP A 439 8.23 11.70 19.43
C ASP A 439 8.55 11.14 18.04
N PHE A 440 9.16 11.95 17.19
CA PHE A 440 9.71 11.53 15.91
C PHE A 440 11.18 11.16 16.06
N GLU A 441 11.53 9.94 15.66
CA GLU A 441 12.92 9.51 15.54
C GLU A 441 13.30 9.49 14.05
N LEU A 442 14.06 10.51 13.64
CA LEU A 442 14.50 10.67 12.25
C LEU A 442 15.91 10.13 12.10
N ILE A 443 16.07 9.14 11.23
CA ILE A 443 17.37 8.59 10.85
C ILE A 443 17.52 8.60 9.33
N ASP A 444 18.75 8.63 8.84
CA ASP A 444 19.02 8.36 7.42
C ASP A 444 19.11 6.85 7.15
N LEU A 445 19.23 6.45 5.88
CA LEU A 445 19.48 5.06 5.50
C LEU A 445 20.74 4.46 6.16
N ASN A 446 21.69 5.28 6.58
CA ASN A 446 22.90 4.85 7.27
C ASN A 446 22.73 4.69 8.79
N PHE A 447 21.51 4.89 9.30
CA PHE A 447 21.12 4.84 10.71
C PHE A 447 21.73 5.97 11.55
N PHE A 448 22.12 7.08 10.92
CA PHE A 448 22.53 8.28 11.62
C PHE A 448 21.33 9.19 11.90
N PRO A 449 21.26 9.81 13.09
CA PRO A 449 20.18 10.75 13.40
C PRO A 449 20.21 11.95 12.46
N VAL A 450 19.03 12.34 11.98
CA VAL A 450 18.84 13.50 11.09
C VAL A 450 18.31 14.67 11.91
N ASP A 451 19.13 15.70 12.10
CA ASP A 451 18.78 16.89 12.88
C ASP A 451 18.41 18.08 11.97
N GLY A 452 17.55 18.98 12.46
CA GLY A 452 17.11 20.18 11.76
C GLY A 452 15.99 20.00 10.72
N ALA A 453 15.30 18.86 10.70
CA ALA A 453 14.14 18.66 9.82
C ALA A 453 12.93 19.49 10.29
N VAL A 454 12.09 19.87 9.33
CA VAL A 454 10.80 20.52 9.58
C VAL A 454 9.69 19.49 9.43
N ILE A 455 8.99 19.21 10.53
CA ILE A 455 7.81 18.34 10.56
C ILE A 455 6.56 19.21 10.45
N THR A 456 5.70 18.88 9.50
CA THR A 456 4.40 19.52 9.28
C THR A 456 3.31 18.54 9.67
N LEU A 457 2.53 18.86 10.70
CA LEU A 457 1.39 18.05 11.16
C LEU A 457 0.09 18.68 10.69
N ASN A 458 -0.78 17.91 10.00
CA ASN A 458 -2.06 18.39 9.48
C ASN A 458 -1.95 19.79 8.80
N ASP A 459 -0.99 19.94 7.88
CA ASP A 459 -0.68 21.17 7.14
C ASP A 459 -0.10 22.34 7.97
N THR A 460 0.27 22.12 9.23
CA THR A 460 0.89 23.14 10.10
C THR A 460 2.36 22.82 10.37
N PRO A 461 3.33 23.62 9.86
CA PRO A 461 4.75 23.36 10.04
C PRO A 461 5.23 23.74 11.45
N ALA A 462 6.02 22.85 12.05
CA ALA A 462 6.76 23.12 13.28
C ALA A 462 8.04 23.93 13.03
N GLU A 463 8.68 24.41 14.10
CA GLU A 463 10.05 24.92 13.99
C GLU A 463 11.03 23.78 13.66
N ALA A 464 12.08 24.08 12.88
CA ALA A 464 13.08 23.09 12.51
C ALA A 464 13.76 22.49 13.75
N GLY A 465 13.89 21.16 13.78
CA GLY A 465 14.46 20.41 14.92
C GLY A 465 13.49 20.15 16.08
N VAL A 466 12.20 20.50 15.94
CA VAL A 466 11.17 20.12 16.91
C VAL A 466 10.59 18.76 16.52
N TYR A 467 10.89 17.74 17.32
CA TYR A 467 10.50 16.35 17.06
C TYR A 467 9.52 15.76 18.08
N SER A 468 9.16 16.53 19.11
CA SER A 468 8.24 16.09 20.17
C SER A 468 6.99 16.97 20.15
N PHE A 469 5.82 16.34 20.09
CA PHE A 469 4.52 17.00 20.00
C PHE A 469 3.59 16.49 21.09
N GLN A 470 2.75 17.38 21.62
CA GLN A 470 1.65 17.00 22.51
C GLN A 470 0.35 17.05 21.73
N LEU A 471 -0.25 15.88 21.50
CA LEU A 471 -1.40 15.72 20.63
C LEU A 471 -2.49 14.91 21.35
N PRO A 472 -3.77 15.29 21.22
CA PRO A 472 -4.87 14.47 21.72
C PRO A 472 -5.04 13.18 20.89
N ALA A 473 -5.86 12.25 21.37
CA ALA A 473 -6.21 11.05 20.62
C ALA A 473 -6.84 11.42 19.26
N GLY A 474 -6.37 10.80 18.18
CA GLY A 474 -6.81 11.12 16.83
C GLY A 474 -5.86 10.61 15.74
N SER A 475 -6.29 10.77 14.49
CA SER A 475 -5.46 10.46 13.32
C SER A 475 -4.78 11.72 12.79
N TYR A 476 -3.48 11.64 12.56
CA TYR A 476 -2.66 12.75 12.11
C TYR A 476 -1.93 12.38 10.83
N SER A 477 -1.96 13.27 9.83
CA SER A 477 -1.03 13.22 8.72
C SER A 477 0.18 14.09 9.02
N PHE A 478 1.34 13.64 8.54
CA PHE A 478 2.57 14.40 8.66
C PHE A 478 3.34 14.44 7.37
N PHE A 479 4.16 15.47 7.24
CA PHE A 479 5.06 15.70 6.13
C PHE A 479 6.38 16.24 6.68
N ILE A 480 7.49 15.61 6.31
CA ILE A 480 8.84 15.93 6.77
C ILE A 480 9.64 16.48 5.59
N SER A 481 10.27 17.63 5.81
CA SER A 481 11.15 18.27 4.84
C SER A 481 12.47 18.65 5.49
N ILE A 482 13.58 18.33 4.81
CA ILE A 482 14.93 18.74 5.20
C ILE A 482 15.78 18.86 3.93
N GLU A 483 16.63 19.89 3.89
CA GLU A 483 17.54 20.09 2.76
C GLU A 483 18.48 18.89 2.60
N GLY A 484 18.61 18.39 1.37
CA GLY A 484 19.47 17.23 1.06
C GLY A 484 18.80 15.87 1.24
N PHE A 485 17.52 15.79 1.58
CA PHE A 485 16.75 14.55 1.63
C PHE A 485 15.44 14.66 0.85
N GLU A 486 14.91 13.52 0.42
CA GLU A 486 13.58 13.42 -0.18
C GLU A 486 12.50 13.78 0.84
N GLU A 487 11.41 14.37 0.34
CA GLU A 487 10.25 14.69 1.16
C GLU A 487 9.55 13.40 1.60
N TYR A 488 9.24 13.27 2.89
CA TYR A 488 8.59 12.09 3.44
C TYR A 488 7.20 12.44 3.95
N ALA A 489 6.18 11.74 3.46
CA ALA A 489 4.79 11.90 3.91
C ALA A 489 4.29 10.62 4.57
N GLY A 490 3.57 10.75 5.69
CA GLY A 490 3.02 9.62 6.42
C GLY A 490 1.79 10.00 7.24
N SER A 491 1.29 9.02 7.99
CA SER A 491 0.21 9.22 8.96
C SER A 491 0.38 8.28 10.14
N PHE A 492 -0.05 8.71 11.32
CA PHE A 492 -0.11 7.90 12.53
C PHE A 492 -1.44 8.12 13.27
N GLU A 493 -1.74 7.25 14.22
CA GLU A 493 -2.92 7.32 15.07
C GLU A 493 -2.48 7.33 16.54
N VAL A 494 -2.99 8.29 17.31
CA VAL A 494 -2.84 8.37 18.77
C VAL A 494 -4.13 7.83 19.37
N ILE A 495 -4.03 6.79 20.20
CA ILE A 495 -5.20 6.12 20.81
C ILE A 495 -5.26 6.43 22.30
N ASP A 496 -4.35 5.84 23.09
CA ASP A 496 -4.38 5.91 24.54
C ASP A 496 -3.00 5.90 25.23
N GLN A 497 -1.91 6.09 24.47
CA GLN A 497 -0.54 6.10 24.97
C GLN A 497 0.39 6.99 24.14
N ASP A 498 1.53 7.36 24.71
CA ASP A 498 2.63 8.01 23.99
C ASP A 498 3.13 7.12 22.84
N ILE A 499 3.55 7.74 21.74
CA ILE A 499 3.99 7.04 20.53
C ILE A 499 5.35 7.56 20.04
N ILE A 500 6.14 6.66 19.47
CA ILE A 500 7.35 6.99 18.71
C ILE A 500 7.08 6.72 17.24
N VAL A 501 7.34 7.71 16.40
CA VAL A 501 7.22 7.63 14.94
C VAL A 501 8.63 7.55 14.35
N ASP A 502 9.05 6.32 14.04
CA ASP A 502 10.34 6.05 13.40
C ASP A 502 10.26 6.37 11.90
N VAL A 503 11.12 7.29 11.42
CA VAL A 503 11.18 7.66 10.00
C VAL A 503 12.60 7.55 9.48
N VAL A 504 12.76 6.79 8.40
CA VAL A 504 14.00 6.70 7.64
C VAL A 504 13.94 7.65 6.44
N LEU A 505 14.80 8.66 6.44
CA LEU A 505 14.90 9.65 5.37
C LEU A 505 15.95 9.22 4.32
N ILE A 506 15.60 9.39 3.06
CA ILE A 506 16.46 9.06 1.92
C ILE A 506 17.17 10.34 1.50
N ALA A 507 18.51 10.36 1.55
CA ALA A 507 19.26 11.52 1.08
C ALA A 507 19.07 11.68 -0.44
N LEU A 508 18.86 12.92 -0.89
CA LEU A 508 18.80 13.24 -2.31
C LEU A 508 20.12 12.85 -2.99
N PRO A 509 20.08 12.55 -4.29
CA PRO A 509 21.29 12.28 -5.06
C PRO A 509 22.30 13.40 -4.86
N SER A 510 23.48 13.06 -4.34
CA SER A 510 24.65 13.94 -4.44
C SER A 510 24.99 14.14 -5.92
N LEU A 511 25.80 15.15 -6.26
CA LEU A 511 26.39 15.23 -7.60
C LEU A 511 26.98 13.86 -7.95
N PRO A 512 26.61 13.27 -9.10
CA PRO A 512 27.08 11.95 -9.46
C PRO A 512 28.60 11.97 -9.64
N PHE A 513 29.26 10.90 -9.24
CA PHE A 513 30.69 10.73 -9.46
C PHE A 513 30.96 10.44 -10.95
N SER A 514 32.06 11.00 -11.47
CA SER A 514 32.56 10.71 -12.81
C SER A 514 33.36 9.41 -12.82
N LEU A 515 33.29 8.67 -13.92
CA LEU A 515 34.15 7.51 -14.17
C LEU A 515 35.61 7.93 -14.47
N PRO A 516 36.61 7.10 -14.12
CA PRO A 516 36.50 5.86 -13.35
C PRO A 516 36.29 6.11 -11.85
N TYR A 517 35.53 5.23 -11.19
CA TYR A 517 35.29 5.26 -9.76
C TYR A 517 36.10 4.16 -9.06
N ASN A 518 36.71 4.48 -7.92
CA ASN A 518 37.52 3.55 -7.12
C ASN A 518 37.16 3.71 -5.64
N GLU A 519 36.89 2.62 -4.96
CA GLU A 519 36.68 2.57 -3.51
C GLU A 519 37.36 1.34 -2.91
N ASN A 520 38.20 1.58 -1.91
CA ASN A 520 38.91 0.55 -1.16
C ASN A 520 38.61 0.61 0.34
N PHE A 521 37.61 1.41 0.74
CA PHE A 521 37.15 1.65 2.11
C PHE A 521 38.24 2.14 3.08
N GLY A 522 39.40 2.57 2.56
CA GLY A 522 40.54 3.01 3.34
C GLY A 522 40.25 4.24 4.20
N GLY A 523 40.60 4.15 5.50
CA GLY A 523 40.55 5.29 6.42
C GLY A 523 39.19 5.52 7.10
N PHE A 524 38.23 4.60 6.93
CA PHE A 524 36.95 4.60 7.63
C PHE A 524 36.94 3.61 8.80
N THR A 525 36.22 3.91 9.88
CA THR A 525 36.05 2.99 11.02
C THR A 525 34.70 2.27 10.96
N ALA A 526 34.52 1.23 11.79
CA ALA A 526 33.24 0.56 11.98
C ALA A 526 32.08 1.56 12.17
N ASN A 527 31.02 1.38 11.37
CA ASN A 527 29.84 2.27 11.19
C ASN A 527 30.00 3.52 10.32
N GLN A 528 31.16 3.80 9.72
CA GLN A 528 31.34 4.91 8.79
C GLN A 528 31.43 4.38 7.36
N LEU A 529 30.40 4.61 6.53
CA LEU A 529 30.51 4.39 5.10
C LEU A 529 31.17 5.59 4.40
N PRO A 530 31.83 5.39 3.25
CA PRO A 530 32.36 6.49 2.47
C PRO A 530 31.26 7.47 2.03
N THR A 531 31.64 8.70 1.70
CA THR A 531 30.65 9.74 1.33
C THR A 531 29.83 9.31 0.11
N GLY A 532 28.50 9.40 0.22
CA GLY A 532 27.55 9.03 -0.84
C GLY A 532 27.13 7.57 -0.83
N TRP A 533 27.83 6.69 -0.10
CA TRP A 533 27.40 5.31 0.10
C TRP A 533 26.24 5.23 1.09
N GLN A 534 25.35 4.28 0.85
CA GLN A 534 24.18 4.02 1.69
C GLN A 534 24.02 2.53 1.96
N ARG A 535 23.40 2.15 3.08
CA ARG A 535 23.03 0.75 3.39
C ARG A 535 21.57 0.66 3.81
N THR A 536 20.96 -0.52 3.77
CA THR A 536 19.58 -0.72 4.30
C THR A 536 19.53 -1.42 5.65
N THR A 537 20.70 -1.83 6.17
CA THR A 537 20.81 -2.53 7.45
C THR A 537 22.20 -2.27 8.08
N PRO A 538 22.31 -2.17 9.42
CA PRO A 538 23.60 -2.06 10.11
C PRO A 538 24.46 -3.33 9.99
N SER A 539 23.93 -4.42 9.43
CA SER A 539 24.71 -5.61 9.08
C SER A 539 25.82 -5.31 8.07
N TRP A 540 25.66 -4.30 7.22
CA TRP A 540 26.73 -3.78 6.39
C TRP A 540 27.62 -2.85 7.20
N GLN A 541 28.88 -3.19 7.40
CA GLN A 541 29.81 -2.41 8.22
C GLN A 541 31.23 -2.46 7.68
N ILE A 542 32.01 -1.40 7.93
CA ILE A 542 33.44 -1.41 7.68
C ILE A 542 34.13 -2.21 8.79
N ASN A 543 34.97 -3.16 8.40
CA ASN A 543 35.71 -4.04 9.28
C ASN A 543 37.21 -3.92 9.02
N GLU A 544 37.98 -3.91 10.10
CA GLU A 544 39.45 -3.94 10.06
C GLU A 544 39.93 -5.38 9.79
N SER A 545 39.59 -5.89 8.61
CA SER A 545 39.95 -7.22 8.11
C SER A 545 40.42 -7.15 6.65
N ASP A 546 41.11 -8.21 6.22
CA ASP A 546 41.66 -8.42 4.87
C ASP A 546 41.08 -9.70 4.21
N GLU A 547 39.85 -10.07 4.58
CA GLU A 547 39.23 -11.34 4.16
C GLU A 547 38.93 -11.36 2.65
N ALA A 548 38.56 -10.22 2.04
CA ALA A 548 38.40 -10.07 0.58
C ALA A 548 39.74 -9.93 -0.16
N GLN A 549 40.86 -10.44 0.38
CA GLN A 549 42.18 -10.48 -0.28
C GLN A 549 42.73 -9.09 -0.68
N GLY A 550 42.33 -8.02 0.03
CA GLY A 550 42.79 -6.64 -0.15
C GLY A 550 43.45 -6.04 1.10
N ASP A 551 43.52 -4.71 1.18
CA ASP A 551 44.09 -4.00 2.34
C ASP A 551 42.97 -3.63 3.32
N ALA A 552 43.14 -3.89 4.61
CA ALA A 552 42.18 -3.43 5.62
C ALA A 552 42.12 -1.88 5.68
N PRO A 553 40.94 -1.29 5.95
CA PRO A 553 39.67 -1.95 6.24
C PRO A 553 38.81 -2.19 4.99
N GLU A 554 37.93 -3.19 5.04
CA GLU A 554 37.00 -3.59 3.98
C GLU A 554 35.54 -3.45 4.43
N VAL A 555 34.57 -3.47 3.51
CA VAL A 555 33.15 -3.53 3.89
C VAL A 555 32.69 -4.97 3.95
N SER A 556 31.90 -5.34 4.95
CA SER A 556 31.25 -6.63 4.99
C SER A 556 29.82 -6.59 5.46
N PHE A 557 29.04 -7.53 4.96
CA PHE A 557 27.74 -7.89 5.50
C PHE A 557 27.95 -8.97 6.55
N GLU A 558 27.54 -8.74 7.80
CA GLU A 558 27.55 -9.74 8.87
C GLU A 558 26.20 -9.89 9.54
N PHE A 559 25.74 -11.14 9.65
CA PHE A 559 24.43 -11.42 10.22
C PHE A 559 24.36 -11.25 11.75
N ASN A 560 25.43 -11.54 12.49
CA ASN A 560 25.41 -11.75 13.95
C ASN A 560 24.89 -10.56 14.81
N ASN A 561 24.70 -9.38 14.21
CA ASN A 561 24.19 -8.18 14.88
C ASN A 561 22.66 -8.00 14.81
N TYR A 562 21.92 -8.95 14.22
CA TYR A 562 20.46 -8.83 14.05
C TYR A 562 19.70 -9.85 14.91
N ILE A 563 19.19 -9.40 16.06
CA ILE A 563 18.19 -10.14 16.84
C ILE A 563 16.82 -9.79 16.24
N ASN A 564 16.20 -10.73 15.52
CA ASN A 564 14.84 -10.66 14.91
C ASN A 564 14.73 -10.22 13.43
N ALA A 565 15.59 -10.68 12.51
CA ALA A 565 15.43 -10.33 11.09
C ALA A 565 14.20 -11.04 10.50
N PRO A 566 13.13 -10.33 10.10
CA PRO A 566 12.22 -10.90 9.12
C PRO A 566 13.02 -11.15 7.82
N SER A 567 12.64 -12.15 7.04
CA SER A 567 13.11 -12.31 5.67
C SER A 567 13.13 -10.98 4.91
N GLY A 568 14.17 -10.72 4.13
CA GLY A 568 14.34 -9.42 3.48
C GLY A 568 15.66 -9.24 2.75
N ARG A 569 15.75 -8.11 2.03
CA ARG A 569 16.89 -7.71 1.20
C ARG A 569 17.77 -6.70 1.96
N ALA A 570 19.06 -6.96 2.01
CA ALA A 570 20.08 -6.08 2.58
C ALA A 570 20.97 -5.51 1.47
N LEU A 571 20.88 -4.20 1.23
CA LEU A 571 21.60 -3.52 0.15
C LEU A 571 22.73 -2.67 0.74
N LEU A 572 23.90 -2.72 0.12
CA LEU A 572 24.96 -1.72 0.20
C LEU A 572 25.04 -1.02 -1.15
N MET A 573 24.81 0.29 -1.16
CA MET A 573 24.57 1.08 -2.36
C MET A 573 25.72 2.06 -2.56
N THR A 574 26.27 2.09 -3.77
CA THR A 574 27.25 3.09 -4.19
C THR A 574 26.62 4.49 -4.17
N PRO A 575 27.44 5.56 -4.24
CA PRO A 575 26.96 6.86 -4.67
C PRO A 575 26.35 6.79 -6.08
N TRP A 576 25.65 7.87 -6.46
CA TRP A 576 25.22 8.05 -7.84
C TRP A 576 26.43 8.23 -8.77
N ILE A 577 26.35 7.63 -9.95
CA ILE A 577 27.38 7.54 -10.98
C ILE A 577 26.83 8.20 -12.24
N ASP A 578 27.64 9.02 -12.91
CA ASP A 578 27.32 9.59 -14.22
C ASP A 578 27.76 8.58 -15.29
N PRO A 579 26.84 8.02 -16.10
CA PRO A 579 27.19 7.03 -17.09
C PRO A 579 27.91 7.60 -18.32
N LEU A 580 28.07 8.93 -18.49
CA LEU A 580 28.78 9.53 -19.64
C LEU A 580 28.29 9.08 -21.04
N GLU A 581 26.99 8.79 -21.18
CA GLU A 581 26.37 8.19 -22.40
C GLU A 581 26.72 6.72 -22.67
N GLU A 582 27.45 6.04 -21.79
CA GLU A 582 27.78 4.62 -21.94
C GLU A 582 26.51 3.73 -21.86
N GLU A 583 26.53 2.61 -22.57
CA GLU A 583 25.50 1.56 -22.51
C GLU A 583 25.97 0.33 -21.71
N SER A 584 27.27 0.25 -21.39
CA SER A 584 27.83 -0.81 -20.55
C SER A 584 29.07 -0.32 -19.78
N LEU A 585 29.37 -0.94 -18.64
CA LEU A 585 30.53 -0.60 -17.80
C LEU A 585 31.25 -1.85 -17.29
N TRP A 586 32.55 -1.73 -17.03
CA TRP A 586 33.28 -2.71 -16.25
C TRP A 586 33.15 -2.42 -14.76
N LEU A 587 32.66 -3.40 -14.01
CA LEU A 587 32.66 -3.43 -12.55
C LEU A 587 33.58 -4.56 -12.09
N SER A 588 34.65 -4.23 -11.37
CA SER A 588 35.49 -5.22 -10.70
C SER A 588 35.54 -4.98 -9.20
N PHE A 589 35.56 -6.04 -8.41
CA PHE A 589 35.69 -5.97 -6.96
C PHE A 589 36.25 -7.27 -6.42
N ASN A 590 37.03 -7.16 -5.34
CA ASN A 590 37.39 -8.34 -4.58
C ASN A 590 36.27 -8.68 -3.62
N HIS A 591 36.02 -9.98 -3.43
CA HIS A 591 35.09 -10.41 -2.41
C HIS A 591 35.53 -11.72 -1.77
N HIS A 592 35.02 -11.97 -0.56
CA HIS A 592 35.16 -13.25 0.10
C HIS A 592 33.86 -13.57 0.81
N LEU A 593 33.40 -14.80 0.66
CA LEU A 593 32.23 -15.28 1.37
C LEU A 593 32.64 -16.31 2.41
N ASN A 594 32.23 -16.06 3.65
CA ASN A 594 32.49 -16.92 4.77
C ASN A 594 31.18 -17.51 5.32
N ASP A 595 30.91 -18.77 4.97
CA ASP A 595 29.78 -19.57 5.46
C ASP A 595 30.30 -20.75 6.29
N ILE A 596 30.77 -20.45 7.51
CA ILE A 596 31.59 -21.35 8.36
C ILE A 596 30.83 -22.60 8.84
N LEU A 597 29.49 -22.60 8.82
CA LEU A 597 28.68 -23.66 9.42
C LEU A 597 27.80 -24.42 8.42
N GLY A 598 27.84 -24.03 7.15
CA GLY A 598 26.98 -24.58 6.11
C GLY A 598 25.55 -24.16 6.37
N SER A 599 25.17 -22.98 5.86
CA SER A 599 23.78 -22.54 5.86
C SER A 599 22.86 -23.67 5.40
N ILE A 600 21.96 -24.08 6.28
CA ILE A 600 20.97 -25.12 6.02
C ILE A 600 19.81 -24.61 5.13
N GLN A 601 19.83 -23.34 4.67
CA GLN A 601 18.75 -22.70 3.89
C GLN A 601 19.27 -21.68 2.85
N PRO A 602 18.54 -21.46 1.73
CA PRO A 602 19.00 -20.64 0.60
C PRO A 602 18.96 -19.12 0.87
N TYR A 603 20.04 -18.44 0.48
CA TYR A 603 20.13 -16.99 0.30
C TYR A 603 20.80 -16.72 -1.06
N THR A 604 20.59 -15.53 -1.61
CA THR A 604 21.28 -15.10 -2.82
C THR A 604 22.12 -13.88 -2.53
N ILE A 605 23.18 -13.72 -3.31
CA ILE A 605 23.87 -12.44 -3.44
C ILE A 605 23.72 -11.95 -4.88
N SER A 606 23.54 -10.65 -5.07
CA SER A 606 23.39 -10.04 -6.39
C SER A 606 24.08 -8.68 -6.47
N ILE A 607 24.39 -8.29 -7.70
CA ILE A 607 24.71 -6.92 -8.08
C ILE A 607 23.52 -6.39 -8.88
N GLU A 608 23.02 -5.24 -8.45
CA GLU A 608 21.84 -4.63 -9.05
C GLU A 608 22.06 -3.14 -9.31
N GLY A 609 21.33 -2.55 -10.25
CA GLY A 609 21.40 -1.12 -10.56
C GLY A 609 20.03 -0.45 -10.57
N THR A 610 20.01 0.85 -10.33
CA THR A 610 18.79 1.67 -10.41
C THR A 610 19.12 3.10 -10.84
N HIS A 611 18.21 3.74 -11.59
CA HIS A 611 18.29 5.16 -11.94
C HIS A 611 17.23 6.02 -11.21
N ASP A 612 16.34 5.40 -10.43
CA ASP A 612 15.22 6.08 -9.73
C ASP A 612 15.12 5.73 -8.24
N GLY A 613 15.87 4.73 -7.77
CA GLY A 613 15.83 4.25 -6.39
C GLY A 613 14.68 3.27 -6.10
N GLU A 614 13.70 3.15 -7.00
CA GLU A 614 12.50 2.33 -6.84
C GLU A 614 12.60 1.01 -7.62
N ILE A 615 13.05 1.07 -8.88
CA ILE A 615 13.17 -0.07 -9.78
C ILE A 615 14.62 -0.50 -9.85
N TRP A 616 14.87 -1.76 -9.46
CA TRP A 616 16.20 -2.36 -9.44
C TRP A 616 16.31 -3.46 -10.50
N GLU A 617 17.33 -3.36 -11.34
CA GLU A 617 17.67 -4.35 -12.36
C GLU A 617 18.86 -5.20 -11.91
N THR A 618 18.77 -6.52 -12.07
CA THR A 618 19.84 -7.44 -11.67
C THR A 618 20.85 -7.64 -12.79
N PHE A 619 22.10 -7.24 -12.53
CA PHE A 619 23.22 -7.47 -13.46
C PHE A 619 23.88 -8.83 -13.25
N TRP A 620 23.97 -9.26 -12.00
CA TRP A 620 24.59 -10.52 -11.64
C TRP A 620 23.94 -11.10 -10.38
N THR A 621 23.83 -12.42 -10.30
CA THR A 621 23.28 -13.10 -9.12
C THR A 621 23.92 -14.47 -8.94
N MET A 622 24.06 -14.89 -7.69
CA MET A 622 24.63 -16.17 -7.33
C MET A 622 23.94 -16.75 -6.09
N ASN A 623 23.84 -18.09 -6.08
CA ASN A 623 23.48 -18.88 -4.90
C ASN A 623 24.77 -19.47 -4.33
N PRO A 624 25.29 -18.96 -3.21
CA PRO A 624 26.62 -19.37 -2.78
C PRO A 624 26.65 -20.80 -2.22
N VAL A 625 27.71 -21.54 -2.53
CA VAL A 625 27.91 -22.92 -2.04
C VAL A 625 29.32 -23.17 -1.48
N GLU A 626 30.31 -22.34 -1.82
CA GLU A 626 31.70 -22.36 -1.33
C GLU A 626 32.30 -20.93 -1.38
N SER A 627 33.58 -20.75 -1.00
CA SER A 627 34.33 -19.49 -1.12
C SER A 627 34.47 -19.06 -2.60
N ILE A 628 34.66 -17.76 -2.83
CA ILE A 628 34.47 -17.12 -4.14
C ILE A 628 35.68 -16.25 -4.46
N ASP A 629 36.18 -16.35 -5.69
CA ASP A 629 37.32 -15.57 -6.19
C ASP A 629 36.89 -14.15 -6.61
N PRO A 630 37.79 -13.15 -6.66
CA PRO A 630 37.47 -11.81 -7.16
C PRO A 630 36.70 -11.81 -8.49
N GLU A 631 35.76 -10.87 -8.63
CA GLU A 631 34.81 -10.83 -9.74
C GLU A 631 35.08 -9.62 -10.65
N SER A 632 34.93 -9.82 -11.97
CA SER A 632 35.01 -8.76 -12.98
C SER A 632 33.86 -8.93 -13.96
N LEU A 633 32.93 -7.98 -13.95
CA LEU A 633 31.66 -8.02 -14.65
C LEU A 633 31.58 -6.90 -15.69
N LEU A 634 31.18 -7.24 -16.91
CA LEU A 634 30.65 -6.26 -17.85
C LEU A 634 29.15 -6.14 -17.57
N ILE A 635 28.72 -5.00 -17.02
CA ILE A 635 27.32 -4.73 -16.68
C ILE A 635 26.65 -3.94 -17.80
N ASP A 636 25.49 -4.41 -18.26
CA ASP A 636 24.64 -3.70 -19.23
C ASP A 636 23.83 -2.64 -18.49
N ILE A 637 24.06 -1.37 -18.81
CA ILE A 637 23.35 -0.21 -18.23
C ILE A 637 22.50 0.52 -19.26
N SER A 638 22.17 -0.12 -20.40
CA SER A 638 21.42 0.49 -21.50
C SER A 638 20.06 1.07 -21.07
N SER A 639 19.39 0.44 -20.09
CA SER A 639 18.15 0.93 -19.48
C SER A 639 18.32 2.22 -18.65
N MET A 640 19.55 2.49 -18.19
CA MET A 640 19.92 3.61 -17.31
C MET A 640 20.74 4.68 -18.05
N SER A 641 21.13 4.42 -19.30
CA SER A 641 21.97 5.32 -20.09
C SER A 641 21.39 6.74 -20.16
N GLY A 642 22.28 7.73 -20.00
CA GLY A 642 21.93 9.16 -20.00
C GLY A 642 21.29 9.69 -18.71
N ASN A 643 21.03 8.83 -17.71
CA ASN A 643 20.59 9.26 -16.38
C ASN A 643 21.61 8.83 -15.32
N PRO A 644 21.86 9.65 -14.28
CA PRO A 644 22.61 9.17 -13.12
C PRO A 644 22.00 7.89 -12.58
N PHE A 645 22.83 6.91 -12.26
CA PHE A 645 22.40 5.62 -11.71
C PHE A 645 23.28 5.24 -10.51
N ARG A 646 22.94 4.19 -9.78
CA ARG A 646 23.82 3.62 -8.75
C ARG A 646 23.74 2.11 -8.73
N ILE A 647 24.75 1.48 -8.16
CA ILE A 647 24.87 0.03 -8.03
C ILE A 647 24.62 -0.36 -6.56
N ALA A 648 23.99 -1.52 -6.34
CA ALA A 648 23.86 -2.15 -5.04
C ALA A 648 24.48 -3.55 -5.02
N PHE A 649 25.20 -3.83 -3.94
CA PHE A 649 25.56 -5.16 -3.50
C PHE A 649 24.45 -5.65 -2.57
N VAL A 650 23.80 -6.74 -2.96
CA VAL A 650 22.55 -7.19 -2.34
C VAL A 650 22.73 -8.57 -1.72
N VAL A 651 22.26 -8.74 -0.49
CA VAL A 651 22.05 -10.06 0.14
C VAL A 651 20.55 -10.25 0.35
N GLU A 652 19.96 -11.29 -0.23
CA GLU A 652 18.54 -11.62 -0.07
C GLU A 652 18.36 -12.88 0.76
N LEU A 653 17.68 -12.73 1.91
CA LEU A 653 17.41 -13.80 2.87
C LEU A 653 15.99 -14.34 2.68
N MET A 654 15.84 -15.62 2.35
CA MET A 654 14.53 -16.25 2.15
C MET A 654 13.79 -16.50 3.48
N GLU A 655 12.45 -16.57 3.42
CA GLU A 655 11.58 -16.80 4.58
C GLU A 655 11.88 -18.13 5.30
N GLY A 656 12.00 -18.08 6.63
CA GLY A 656 12.34 -19.25 7.46
C GLY A 656 13.84 -19.55 7.59
N THR A 657 14.71 -18.69 7.04
CA THR A 657 16.16 -18.76 7.25
C THR A 657 16.47 -18.49 8.73
N SER A 658 16.91 -19.51 9.48
CA SER A 658 17.48 -19.34 10.82
C SER A 658 18.95 -18.97 10.64
N PRO A 659 19.33 -17.72 10.92
CA PRO A 659 20.55 -17.17 10.39
C PRO A 659 21.72 -17.51 11.32
N ILE A 660 22.61 -18.37 10.84
CA ILE A 660 23.82 -18.80 11.52
C ILE A 660 24.99 -18.32 10.65
N SER A 661 25.65 -17.25 11.07
CA SER A 661 26.91 -16.68 10.55
C SER A 661 27.14 -16.74 9.02
N VAL A 662 26.38 -15.96 8.25
CA VAL A 662 26.77 -15.57 6.88
C VAL A 662 27.56 -14.27 6.96
N ALA A 663 28.75 -14.24 6.34
CA ALA A 663 29.53 -13.02 6.18
C ALA A 663 30.04 -12.84 4.74
N TRP A 664 29.73 -11.71 4.11
CA TRP A 664 30.19 -11.37 2.75
C TRP A 664 31.05 -10.12 2.80
N TYR A 665 32.33 -10.26 2.49
CA TYR A 665 33.33 -9.21 2.49
C TYR A 665 33.56 -8.70 1.06
N LEU A 666 33.72 -7.39 0.90
CA LEU A 666 33.92 -6.68 -0.35
C LEU A 666 35.05 -5.65 -0.19
N ASP A 667 35.93 -5.57 -1.18
CA ASP A 667 37.00 -4.57 -1.22
C ASP A 667 37.39 -4.23 -2.68
N ASN A 668 38.15 -3.15 -2.89
CA ASN A 668 38.69 -2.70 -4.17
C ASN A 668 37.65 -2.63 -5.29
N ILE A 669 36.55 -1.93 -5.02
CA ILE A 669 35.48 -1.70 -5.97
C ILE A 669 35.97 -0.68 -7.00
N HIS A 670 36.01 -1.10 -8.25
CA HIS A 670 36.43 -0.30 -9.38
C HIS A 670 35.37 -0.34 -10.48
N ILE A 671 35.00 0.83 -10.99
CA ILE A 671 34.02 1.00 -12.05
C ILE A 671 34.64 1.88 -13.13
N GLU A 672 34.66 1.41 -14.36
CA GLU A 672 35.16 2.17 -15.49
C GLU A 672 34.30 1.97 -16.74
N ALA A 673 34.36 2.96 -17.65
CA ALA A 673 33.76 2.83 -18.97
C ALA A 673 34.47 1.74 -19.78
N GLU A 674 33.80 1.16 -20.77
CA GLU A 674 34.52 0.35 -21.75
C GLU A 674 35.64 1.21 -22.37
N PRO A 675 36.87 0.68 -22.48
CA PRO A 675 37.89 1.37 -23.25
C PRO A 675 37.39 1.47 -24.70
N ILE A 676 37.08 2.69 -25.13
CA ILE A 676 36.74 2.98 -26.52
C ILE A 676 37.94 2.53 -27.36
N PRO A 677 37.79 1.60 -28.33
CA PRO A 677 38.92 1.20 -29.16
C PRO A 677 39.46 2.44 -29.87
N GLU A 678 40.75 2.72 -29.71
CA GLU A 678 41.39 3.87 -30.35
C GLU A 678 41.36 3.67 -31.87
N ILE A 679 40.60 4.51 -32.57
CA ILE A 679 40.53 4.48 -34.03
C ILE A 679 41.59 5.41 -34.60
N TYR A 680 42.40 4.87 -35.52
CA TYR A 680 43.46 5.59 -36.22
C TYR A 680 43.22 5.59 -37.73
N THR A 681 43.64 6.67 -38.39
CA THR A 681 43.65 6.75 -39.86
C THR A 681 44.88 6.04 -40.41
N LEU A 682 44.68 4.96 -41.16
CA LEU A 682 45.70 4.30 -41.96
C LEU A 682 45.56 4.74 -43.42
N VAL A 683 46.63 5.32 -43.97
CA VAL A 683 46.76 5.57 -45.40
C VAL A 683 47.78 4.60 -45.98
N LEU A 684 47.31 3.65 -46.79
CA LEU A 684 48.17 2.76 -47.56
C LEU A 684 48.47 3.39 -48.91
N GLU A 685 49.76 3.49 -49.24
CA GLU A 685 50.27 3.91 -50.53
C GLU A 685 51.13 2.80 -51.13
N VAL A 686 50.95 2.50 -52.41
CA VAL A 686 51.81 1.55 -53.14
C VAL A 686 52.37 2.19 -54.40
N ASP A 687 53.70 2.17 -54.52
CA ASP A 687 54.42 2.54 -55.74
C ASP A 687 54.40 1.37 -56.72
N MET A 688 53.72 1.59 -57.84
CA MET A 688 53.53 0.62 -58.91
C MET A 688 54.61 0.69 -59.99
N SER A 689 55.63 1.55 -59.85
CA SER A 689 56.72 1.66 -60.83
C SER A 689 57.56 0.39 -60.95
N THR A 690 57.56 -0.44 -59.91
CA THR A 690 58.22 -1.76 -59.87
C THR A 690 57.32 -2.91 -60.28
N ALA A 691 56.05 -2.63 -60.62
CA ALA A 691 55.08 -3.64 -61.04
C ALA A 691 55.30 -4.07 -62.50
N PRO A 692 55.69 -5.33 -62.77
CA PRO A 692 56.00 -5.76 -64.13
C PRO A 692 54.77 -5.70 -65.04
N GLY A 693 54.88 -4.96 -66.15
CA GLY A 693 53.82 -4.86 -67.16
C GLY A 693 52.57 -4.08 -66.74
N PHE A 694 52.62 -3.36 -65.61
CA PHE A 694 51.50 -2.58 -65.12
C PHE A 694 51.17 -1.40 -66.04
N ASN A 695 49.90 -1.29 -66.43
CA ASN A 695 49.39 -0.23 -67.27
C ASN A 695 48.40 0.65 -66.47
N PRO A 696 48.79 1.88 -66.09
CA PRO A 696 47.97 2.74 -65.25
C PRO A 696 46.69 3.26 -65.94
N ALA A 697 46.52 3.02 -67.24
CA ALA A 697 45.31 3.38 -67.99
C ALA A 697 44.25 2.28 -67.97
N THR A 698 44.61 1.02 -67.69
CA THR A 698 43.70 -0.12 -67.80
C THR A 698 43.64 -0.99 -66.56
N ASP A 699 44.74 -1.08 -65.81
CA ASP A 699 44.80 -1.90 -64.61
C ASP A 699 44.24 -1.17 -63.39
N GLN A 700 43.60 -1.93 -62.51
CA GLN A 700 43.10 -1.45 -61.23
C GLN A 700 43.94 -2.03 -60.09
N VAL A 701 44.13 -1.26 -59.03
CA VAL A 701 44.87 -1.69 -57.83
C VAL A 701 43.89 -1.81 -56.68
N PHE A 702 43.84 -2.99 -56.07
CA PHE A 702 43.04 -3.27 -54.88
C PHE A 702 43.94 -3.59 -53.70
N VAL A 703 43.47 -3.31 -52.50
CA VAL A 703 44.02 -3.84 -51.26
C VAL A 703 43.01 -4.77 -50.60
N SER A 704 43.48 -5.91 -50.09
CA SER A 704 42.70 -6.80 -49.24
C SER A 704 43.58 -7.37 -48.11
N GLY A 705 42.95 -7.83 -47.03
CA GLY A 705 43.63 -8.26 -45.83
C GLY A 705 42.70 -8.49 -44.66
N SER A 706 43.28 -8.70 -43.48
CA SER A 706 42.55 -8.84 -42.21
C SER A 706 41.61 -7.66 -41.90
N MET A 707 41.94 -6.44 -42.32
CA MET A 707 41.06 -5.26 -42.15
C MET A 707 39.78 -5.30 -43.03
N PHE A 708 39.68 -6.26 -43.95
CA PHE A 708 38.52 -6.50 -44.79
C PHE A 708 38.02 -7.95 -44.65
N ASP A 709 38.35 -8.64 -43.55
CA ASP A 709 38.06 -10.06 -43.34
C ASP A 709 38.50 -10.97 -44.50
N TRP A 710 39.58 -10.59 -45.19
CA TRP A 710 40.06 -11.26 -46.41
C TRP A 710 38.99 -11.37 -47.52
N ALA A 711 38.14 -10.35 -47.67
CA ALA A 711 37.20 -10.23 -48.78
C ALA A 711 37.93 -10.30 -50.14
N GLU A 712 37.29 -10.91 -51.14
CA GLU A 712 37.87 -11.08 -52.48
C GLU A 712 38.20 -9.71 -53.11
N PRO A 713 39.39 -9.51 -53.72
CA PRO A 713 39.75 -8.25 -54.33
C PRO A 713 38.73 -7.83 -55.41
N GLY A 714 38.09 -6.69 -55.20
CA GLY A 714 37.05 -6.16 -56.08
C GLY A 714 35.62 -6.61 -55.74
N SER A 715 35.40 -7.46 -54.72
CA SER A 715 34.04 -7.75 -54.23
C SER A 715 33.43 -6.56 -53.50
N GLU A 716 34.29 -5.71 -52.91
CA GLU A 716 33.89 -4.50 -52.18
C GLU A 716 34.68 -3.28 -52.70
N PRO A 717 34.42 -2.81 -53.94
CA PRO A 717 35.24 -1.77 -54.57
C PRO A 717 35.31 -0.47 -53.79
N GLU A 718 34.25 -0.08 -53.08
CA GLU A 718 34.22 1.13 -52.25
C GLU A 718 35.23 1.08 -51.11
N LEU A 719 35.56 -0.11 -50.62
CA LEU A 719 36.51 -0.34 -49.52
C LEU A 719 37.90 -0.75 -50.01
N GLN A 720 37.99 -1.50 -51.11
CA GLN A 720 39.26 -2.11 -51.54
C GLN A 720 39.97 -1.36 -52.68
N LEU A 721 39.24 -0.64 -53.54
CA LEU A 721 39.84 0.01 -54.72
C LEU A 721 40.71 1.18 -54.29
N MET A 722 41.97 1.17 -54.74
CA MET A 722 42.94 2.24 -54.51
C MET A 722 42.88 3.28 -55.62
N SER A 723 43.12 4.54 -55.26
CA SER A 723 43.07 5.68 -56.19
C SER A 723 44.47 6.14 -56.57
N ARG A 724 44.68 6.49 -57.84
CA ARG A 724 45.96 7.03 -58.29
C ARG A 724 46.18 8.45 -57.74
N VAL A 725 47.36 8.72 -57.20
CA VAL A 725 47.76 10.04 -56.70
C VAL A 725 48.26 10.91 -57.86
N GLY A 726 47.39 11.75 -58.41
CA GLY A 726 47.72 12.62 -59.55
C GLY A 726 48.22 11.83 -60.77
N ASP A 727 49.33 12.29 -61.38
CA ASP A 727 50.00 11.60 -62.49
C ASP A 727 51.18 10.72 -62.02
N SER A 728 51.30 10.45 -60.71
CA SER A 728 52.40 9.64 -60.16
C SER A 728 52.22 8.14 -60.41
N TRP A 729 53.20 7.34 -59.96
CA TRP A 729 53.10 5.88 -59.89
C TRP A 729 52.56 5.37 -58.55
N ILE A 730 51.96 6.24 -57.72
CA ILE A 730 51.46 5.90 -56.39
C ILE A 730 49.94 5.70 -56.42
N TRP A 731 49.47 4.59 -55.86
CA TRP A 731 48.06 4.33 -55.58
C TRP A 731 47.82 4.40 -54.08
N THR A 732 46.71 5.00 -53.65
CA THR A 732 46.41 5.28 -52.24
C THR A 732 45.02 4.79 -51.81
N LYS A 733 44.91 4.36 -50.55
CA LYS A 733 43.65 4.09 -49.84
C LYS A 733 43.76 4.59 -48.40
N SER A 734 42.78 5.39 -47.98
CA SER A 734 42.62 5.82 -46.59
C SER A 734 41.50 5.04 -45.94
N MET A 735 41.69 4.64 -44.69
CA MET A 735 40.72 3.93 -43.87
C MET A 735 40.88 4.26 -42.39
N GLU A 736 39.78 4.19 -41.64
CA GLU A 736 39.77 4.32 -40.18
C GLU A 736 39.66 2.92 -39.58
N LEU A 737 40.61 2.55 -38.73
CA LEU A 737 40.77 1.22 -38.17
C LEU A 737 41.14 1.30 -36.68
N GLU A 738 40.75 0.30 -35.91
CA GLU A 738 41.13 0.18 -34.49
C GLU A 738 42.64 -0.01 -34.33
N GLU A 739 43.19 0.31 -33.15
CA GLU A 739 44.55 -0.05 -32.78
C GLU A 739 44.74 -1.56 -32.91
N GLY A 740 45.74 -2.00 -33.66
CA GLY A 740 45.88 -3.42 -33.91
C GLY A 740 46.95 -3.80 -34.92
N SER A 741 47.17 -5.11 -35.02
CA SER A 741 48.03 -5.69 -36.05
C SER A 741 47.19 -6.14 -37.24
N TYR A 742 47.53 -5.63 -38.42
CA TYR A 742 46.85 -5.94 -39.66
C TYR A 742 47.78 -6.61 -40.66
N SER A 743 47.31 -7.71 -41.23
CA SER A 743 47.90 -8.35 -42.40
C SER A 743 47.18 -7.93 -43.68
N TYR A 744 47.92 -7.63 -44.76
CA TYR A 744 47.34 -7.19 -46.03
C TYR A 744 48.22 -7.48 -47.26
N LYS A 745 47.63 -7.37 -48.46
CA LYS A 745 48.30 -7.49 -49.77
C LYS A 745 47.65 -6.56 -50.80
N TYR A 746 48.42 -6.23 -51.83
CA TYR A 746 47.92 -5.54 -53.02
C TYR A 746 47.61 -6.53 -54.15
N TYR A 747 46.64 -6.17 -54.99
CA TYR A 747 46.13 -7.00 -56.08
C TYR A 747 45.93 -6.18 -57.35
N LEU A 748 46.37 -6.72 -58.49
CA LEU A 748 46.09 -6.19 -59.82
C LEU A 748 44.79 -6.77 -60.36
N ASN A 749 43.84 -5.89 -60.66
CA ASN A 749 42.51 -6.24 -61.15
C ASN A 749 41.71 -7.11 -60.16
N ASN A 750 40.47 -7.46 -60.52
CA ASN A 750 39.58 -8.21 -59.64
C ASN A 750 40.02 -9.68 -59.50
N GLY A 751 39.77 -10.26 -58.32
CA GLY A 751 40.04 -11.65 -57.99
C GLY A 751 41.44 -11.90 -57.42
N TRP A 752 41.66 -13.11 -56.92
CA TRP A 752 42.91 -13.50 -56.22
C TRP A 752 44.13 -13.69 -57.15
N ASP A 753 43.91 -13.89 -58.45
CA ASP A 753 44.97 -14.19 -59.42
C ASP A 753 45.98 -13.02 -59.60
N GLY A 754 45.58 -11.79 -59.23
CA GLY A 754 46.37 -10.57 -59.37
C GLY A 754 47.27 -10.22 -58.19
N ALA A 755 47.44 -11.11 -57.21
CA ALA A 755 48.18 -10.82 -55.99
C ALA A 755 49.65 -10.43 -56.26
N GLU A 756 50.15 -9.46 -55.49
CA GLU A 756 51.56 -9.01 -55.50
C GLU A 756 52.56 -10.17 -55.31
N TRP A 757 52.18 -11.17 -54.52
CA TRP A 757 52.83 -12.47 -54.38
C TRP A 757 51.77 -13.58 -54.27
N GLY A 758 52.16 -14.84 -54.47
CA GLY A 758 51.28 -15.99 -54.25
C GLY A 758 50.82 -16.16 -52.79
N ASP A 759 50.23 -17.30 -52.47
CA ASP A 759 49.51 -17.54 -51.20
C ASP A 759 50.36 -17.41 -49.93
N GLU A 760 51.69 -17.43 -50.01
CA GLU A 760 52.58 -17.63 -48.84
C GLU A 760 53.00 -16.35 -48.09
N ALA A 761 52.87 -15.15 -48.67
CA ALA A 761 53.40 -13.91 -48.05
C ALA A 761 52.35 -12.78 -47.94
N SER A 762 52.19 -12.19 -46.76
CA SER A 762 51.39 -10.98 -46.48
C SER A 762 52.27 -9.89 -45.87
N ARG A 763 51.89 -8.62 -46.06
CA ARG A 763 52.45 -7.48 -45.32
C ARG A 763 51.82 -7.46 -43.93
N GLU A 764 52.58 -7.06 -42.92
CA GLU A 764 52.10 -6.88 -41.54
C GLU A 764 52.34 -5.43 -41.12
N ILE A 765 51.39 -4.83 -40.41
CA ILE A 765 51.51 -3.49 -39.85
C ILE A 765 50.90 -3.44 -38.45
N LEU A 766 51.57 -2.77 -37.52
CA LEU A 766 51.01 -2.43 -36.21
C LEU A 766 50.54 -0.97 -36.28
N LEU A 767 49.23 -0.77 -36.23
CA LEU A 767 48.60 0.54 -36.20
C LEU A 767 48.45 0.99 -34.75
N ALA A 768 49.25 1.97 -34.34
CA ALA A 768 49.24 2.55 -32.97
C ALA A 768 49.13 4.08 -32.98
N SER A 769 48.97 4.68 -34.16
CA SER A 769 48.78 6.11 -34.39
C SER A 769 48.35 6.33 -35.84
N ASP A 770 47.77 7.49 -36.17
CA ASP A 770 47.59 7.90 -37.57
C ASP A 770 48.91 7.75 -38.34
N MET A 771 48.88 7.05 -39.47
CA MET A 771 50.07 6.79 -40.25
C MET A 771 49.84 6.66 -41.75
N ILE A 772 50.87 7.04 -42.51
CA ILE A 772 50.95 6.80 -43.95
C ILE A 772 52.04 5.75 -44.17
N ARG A 773 51.68 4.65 -44.85
CA ARG A 773 52.59 3.56 -45.20
C ARG A 773 52.80 3.57 -46.71
N LEU A 774 54.04 3.85 -47.13
CA LEU A 774 54.46 3.70 -48.53
C LEU A 774 55.13 2.34 -48.75
N ASP A 775 54.54 1.54 -49.63
CA ASP A 775 55.04 0.25 -50.08
C ASP A 775 55.46 0.30 -51.56
N PHE A 776 56.17 -0.74 -52.00
CA PHE A 776 56.59 -0.92 -53.39
C PHE A 776 56.09 -2.26 -53.91
N TRP A 777 55.48 -2.27 -55.08
CA TRP A 777 54.93 -3.49 -55.66
C TRP A 777 56.01 -4.55 -55.86
N GLY A 778 55.78 -5.75 -55.33
CA GLY A 778 56.65 -6.92 -55.35
C GLY A 778 57.65 -6.97 -54.19
N PHE A 779 57.72 -5.96 -53.31
CA PHE A 779 58.76 -5.87 -52.27
C PHE A 779 58.21 -5.60 -50.86
N ILE A 780 58.52 -6.50 -49.91
CA ILE A 780 58.15 -6.34 -48.49
C ILE A 780 58.84 -5.11 -47.87
N GLU A 781 60.11 -4.91 -48.24
CA GLU A 781 60.94 -3.78 -47.83
C GLU A 781 61.17 -2.83 -49.01
N THR A 782 61.70 -1.63 -48.77
CA THR A 782 62.08 -0.71 -49.85
C THR A 782 63.07 -1.37 -50.81
N PRO A 783 62.79 -1.42 -52.13
CA PRO A 783 63.69 -2.01 -53.12
C PRO A 783 64.99 -1.20 -53.25
N PRO A 784 66.12 -1.86 -53.55
CA PRO A 784 67.37 -1.14 -53.78
C PRO A 784 67.30 -0.33 -55.08
N LEU A 785 67.96 0.84 -55.07
CA LEU A 785 68.28 1.59 -56.29
C LEU A 785 69.44 0.90 -57.01
N VAL A 786 69.37 0.88 -58.34
CA VAL A 786 70.30 0.23 -59.25
C VAL A 786 70.69 1.22 -60.34
N GLU A 787 71.99 1.36 -60.58
CA GLU A 787 72.53 2.26 -61.59
C GLU A 787 72.57 1.60 -62.98
N ILE A 788 71.96 2.26 -63.96
CA ILE A 788 72.00 1.89 -65.38
C ILE A 788 72.97 2.82 -66.11
N ILE A 789 74.03 2.25 -66.65
CA ILE A 789 75.06 2.95 -67.41
C ILE A 789 74.89 2.61 -68.89
N LEU A 790 74.92 3.60 -69.78
CA LEU A 790 74.84 3.41 -71.22
C LEU A 790 76.14 3.85 -71.88
N GLU A 791 76.68 3.00 -72.77
CA GLU A 791 77.91 3.29 -73.53
C GLU A 791 77.68 3.10 -75.03
N SER A 792 78.32 3.91 -75.86
CA SER A 792 78.28 3.77 -77.32
C SER A 792 79.58 3.12 -77.81
N GLN A 793 79.49 2.14 -78.70
CA GLN A 793 80.63 1.51 -79.34
C GLN A 793 80.53 1.61 -80.88
N PRO A 794 81.44 2.34 -81.57
CA PRO A 794 82.54 3.12 -81.00
C PRO A 794 82.06 4.34 -80.19
N GLU A 795 82.94 4.85 -79.33
CA GLU A 795 82.64 6.02 -78.49
C GLU A 795 82.27 7.23 -79.35
N GLY A 796 81.14 7.86 -79.04
CA GLY A 796 80.64 9.04 -79.77
C GLY A 796 79.88 8.73 -81.07
N ALA A 797 79.62 7.45 -81.39
CA ALA A 797 78.88 7.06 -82.59
C ALA A 797 77.35 7.27 -82.49
N GLY A 798 76.84 7.63 -81.31
CA GLY A 798 75.43 7.88 -81.09
C GLY A 798 75.15 8.53 -79.74
N THR A 799 73.98 9.15 -79.60
CA THR A 799 73.45 9.66 -78.32
C THR A 799 72.54 8.62 -77.68
N LEU A 800 72.72 8.40 -76.37
CA LEU A 800 71.99 7.38 -75.60
C LEU A 800 71.09 8.04 -74.56
N ASN A 801 69.89 7.50 -74.34
CA ASN A 801 68.95 7.94 -73.31
C ASN A 801 68.50 6.74 -72.46
N GLY A 802 68.34 6.97 -71.15
CA GLY A 802 67.86 5.97 -70.19
C GLY A 802 68.89 5.53 -69.13
N SER A 803 70.04 6.21 -69.03
CA SER A 803 70.97 6.02 -67.92
C SER A 803 70.48 6.73 -66.65
N GLY A 804 70.77 6.16 -65.47
CA GLY A 804 70.40 6.74 -64.18
C GLY A 804 70.22 5.70 -63.08
N GLU A 805 69.80 6.14 -61.89
CA GLU A 805 69.42 5.26 -60.78
C GLU A 805 67.92 4.97 -60.84
N TYR A 806 67.56 3.69 -60.76
CA TYR A 806 66.19 3.20 -60.85
C TYR A 806 65.95 2.09 -59.83
N TYR A 807 64.71 1.86 -59.42
CA TYR A 807 64.41 0.73 -58.54
C TYR A 807 64.50 -0.60 -59.29
N GLN A 808 64.92 -1.66 -58.58
CA GLN A 808 64.86 -3.01 -59.13
C GLN A 808 63.46 -3.33 -59.69
N ASN A 809 63.41 -4.02 -60.84
CA ASN A 809 62.21 -4.35 -61.62
C ASN A 809 61.47 -3.18 -62.24
N GLN A 810 61.91 -1.94 -62.02
CA GLN A 810 61.33 -0.79 -62.71
C GLN A 810 61.51 -0.93 -64.22
N ALA A 811 60.42 -0.70 -64.97
CA ALA A 811 60.46 -0.65 -66.43
C ALA A 811 60.90 0.75 -66.90
N ILE A 812 62.00 0.81 -67.65
CA ILE A 812 62.56 2.06 -68.18
C ILE A 812 62.70 1.99 -69.70
N GLN A 813 62.61 3.15 -70.36
CA GLN A 813 62.83 3.23 -71.81
C GLN A 813 64.30 3.53 -72.10
N ILE A 814 64.98 2.60 -72.77
CA ILE A 814 66.35 2.76 -73.27
C ILE A 814 66.28 3.07 -74.76
N SER A 815 67.00 4.10 -75.21
CA SER A 815 67.07 4.44 -76.63
C SER A 815 68.43 4.96 -77.08
N ALA A 816 68.77 4.70 -78.34
CA ALA A 816 69.97 5.13 -79.04
C ALA A 816 69.59 5.83 -80.34
N GLN A 817 70.24 6.96 -80.62
CA GLN A 817 70.19 7.63 -81.90
C GLN A 817 71.60 7.68 -82.48
N ALA A 818 71.79 7.15 -83.70
CA ALA A 818 73.08 7.16 -84.38
C ALA A 818 73.46 8.58 -84.81
N GLU A 819 74.75 8.91 -84.68
CA GLU A 819 75.33 10.14 -85.22
C GLU A 819 75.51 10.04 -86.75
N GLU A 820 75.72 11.19 -87.39
CA GLU A 820 75.96 11.24 -88.84
C GLU A 820 77.16 10.36 -89.24
N GLY A 821 76.99 9.57 -90.30
CA GLY A 821 78.00 8.61 -90.76
C GLY A 821 77.96 7.26 -90.04
N TYR A 822 77.03 7.02 -89.12
CA TYR A 822 76.84 5.75 -88.44
C TYR A 822 75.42 5.17 -88.59
N ASN A 823 75.31 3.85 -88.54
CA ASN A 823 74.05 3.12 -88.35
C ASN A 823 74.05 2.40 -87.00
N PHE A 824 72.92 2.44 -86.29
CA PHE A 824 72.71 1.61 -85.09
C PHE A 824 72.59 0.13 -85.47
N LEU A 825 73.25 -0.75 -84.71
CA LEU A 825 73.23 -2.20 -84.92
C LEU A 825 72.39 -2.94 -83.88
N ASN A 826 72.74 -2.80 -82.60
CA ASN A 826 72.10 -3.52 -81.49
C ASN A 826 72.53 -2.96 -80.13
N TRP A 827 71.82 -3.39 -79.09
CA TRP A 827 72.19 -3.24 -77.70
C TRP A 827 72.76 -4.56 -77.15
N THR A 828 73.81 -4.47 -76.34
CA THR A 828 74.37 -5.60 -75.61
C THR A 828 74.43 -5.37 -74.11
N LEU A 829 74.30 -6.43 -73.32
CA LEU A 829 74.52 -6.46 -71.88
C LEU A 829 75.46 -7.62 -71.56
N GLY A 830 76.59 -7.35 -70.89
CA GLY A 830 77.59 -8.40 -70.63
C GLY A 830 78.17 -9.05 -71.89
N GLY A 831 78.04 -8.39 -73.06
CA GLY A 831 78.46 -8.90 -74.37
C GLY A 831 77.40 -9.71 -75.13
N GLU A 832 76.24 -10.00 -74.54
CA GLU A 832 75.13 -10.65 -75.23
C GLU A 832 74.17 -9.63 -75.83
N VAL A 833 73.67 -9.88 -77.05
CA VAL A 833 72.70 -9.00 -77.72
C VAL A 833 71.34 -9.13 -77.03
N ILE A 834 70.86 -8.04 -76.44
CA ILE A 834 69.58 -7.97 -75.72
C ILE A 834 68.47 -7.30 -76.53
N SER A 835 68.82 -6.46 -77.52
CA SER A 835 67.83 -5.85 -78.41
C SER A 835 68.47 -5.49 -79.76
N LEU A 836 67.70 -5.67 -80.84
CA LEU A 836 68.03 -5.18 -82.18
C LEU A 836 67.32 -3.85 -82.50
N GLU A 837 66.37 -3.45 -81.66
CA GLU A 837 65.65 -2.19 -81.79
C GLU A 837 66.46 -1.07 -81.14
N ASN A 838 66.47 0.10 -81.78
CA ASN A 838 67.19 1.25 -81.25
C ASN A 838 66.54 1.82 -79.98
N SER A 839 65.27 1.49 -79.73
CA SER A 839 64.52 1.85 -78.52
C SER A 839 63.73 0.65 -78.02
N PHE A 840 63.81 0.36 -76.73
CA PHE A 840 63.06 -0.74 -76.10
C PHE A 840 62.85 -0.52 -74.60
N GLU A 841 61.88 -1.23 -74.05
CA GLU A 841 61.65 -1.28 -72.60
C GLU A 841 62.65 -2.24 -71.94
N PHE A 842 63.32 -1.77 -70.91
CA PHE A 842 64.29 -2.54 -70.13
C PHE A 842 63.81 -2.65 -68.69
N LEU A 843 63.79 -3.87 -68.15
CA LEU A 843 63.53 -4.13 -66.73
C LEU A 843 64.85 -4.05 -65.95
N VAL A 844 64.90 -3.13 -64.99
CA VAL A 844 66.09 -2.89 -64.18
C VAL A 844 66.42 -4.15 -63.35
N PRO A 845 67.63 -4.72 -63.48
CA PRO A 845 68.02 -5.93 -62.78
C PRO A 845 68.31 -5.68 -61.29
N ALA A 846 68.76 -6.70 -60.56
CA ALA A 846 69.03 -6.60 -59.11
C ALA A 846 70.37 -5.90 -58.76
N SER A 847 71.16 -5.49 -59.74
CA SER A 847 72.49 -4.89 -59.54
C SER A 847 72.87 -4.03 -60.74
N ASP A 848 73.79 -3.09 -60.55
CA ASP A 848 74.22 -2.15 -61.59
C ASP A 848 74.67 -2.85 -62.87
N VAL A 849 74.30 -2.27 -64.01
CA VAL A 849 74.62 -2.82 -65.32
C VAL A 849 75.01 -1.74 -66.32
N THR A 850 75.87 -2.15 -67.26
CA THR A 850 76.24 -1.34 -68.42
C THR A 850 75.66 -1.95 -69.69
N LEU A 851 74.82 -1.20 -70.40
CA LEU A 851 74.34 -1.56 -71.72
C LEU A 851 75.16 -0.82 -72.78
N VAL A 852 75.62 -1.54 -73.79
CA VAL A 852 76.43 -0.99 -74.87
C VAL A 852 75.63 -0.97 -76.16
N ALA A 853 75.41 0.22 -76.74
CA ALA A 853 74.85 0.40 -78.08
C ALA A 853 75.97 0.29 -79.12
N HIS A 854 75.84 -0.65 -80.04
CA HIS A 854 76.79 -0.86 -81.13
C HIS A 854 76.36 -0.12 -82.39
N PHE A 855 77.33 0.52 -83.05
CA PHE A 855 77.14 1.27 -84.29
C PHE A 855 78.18 0.85 -85.34
N GLU A 856 77.83 0.97 -86.62
CA GLU A 856 78.75 0.77 -87.75
C GLU A 856 78.89 2.02 -88.61
N LEU A 857 80.08 2.24 -89.17
CA LEU A 857 80.34 3.33 -90.11
C LEU A 857 79.62 3.08 -91.44
N ILE A 858 79.01 4.13 -91.97
CA ILE A 858 78.49 4.18 -93.34
C ILE A 858 79.70 4.48 -94.27
N PRO A 859 80.09 3.59 -95.19
CA PRO A 859 81.25 3.82 -96.06
C PRO A 859 81.02 4.97 -97.04
N GLU A 860 82.05 5.80 -97.27
CA GLU A 860 82.02 6.89 -98.26
C GLU A 860 82.06 6.36 -99.71
N PRO A 861 81.45 7.05 -100.69
CA PRO A 861 81.45 6.64 -102.09
C PRO A 861 82.81 6.88 -102.78
N THR A 862 83.29 5.91 -103.56
CA THR A 862 84.44 6.05 -104.47
C THR A 862 84.01 6.29 -105.92
N TYR A 863 84.90 6.90 -106.71
CA TYR A 863 84.69 7.27 -108.11
C TYR A 863 85.85 6.78 -108.99
N VAL A 864 85.57 6.44 -110.25
CA VAL A 864 86.54 5.85 -111.19
C VAL A 864 87.22 6.92 -112.05
N LEU A 865 88.56 6.95 -112.08
CA LEU A 865 89.38 7.71 -113.03
C LEU A 865 89.96 6.80 -114.13
N SER A 866 89.66 7.11 -115.39
CA SER A 866 90.19 6.41 -116.56
C SER A 866 91.08 7.33 -117.41
N LEU A 867 92.11 6.78 -118.06
CA LEU A 867 93.07 7.52 -118.88
C LEU A 867 93.15 6.92 -120.29
N LEU A 868 93.24 7.77 -121.32
CA LEU A 868 93.34 7.38 -122.74
C LEU A 868 94.54 8.06 -123.41
N ALA A 869 95.33 7.35 -124.21
CA ALA A 869 96.38 7.94 -125.04
C ALA A 869 95.84 8.15 -126.47
N ASP A 870 96.13 9.31 -127.09
CA ASP A 870 95.71 9.65 -128.45
C ASP A 870 96.89 10.23 -129.27
N PRO A 871 97.39 9.53 -130.32
CA PRO A 871 97.01 8.16 -130.68
C PRO A 871 97.42 7.17 -129.57
N GLN A 872 96.77 6.00 -129.55
CA GLN A 872 96.99 4.99 -128.51
C GLN A 872 98.46 4.51 -128.46
N GLU A 873 99.15 4.49 -129.60
CA GLU A 873 100.56 4.14 -129.70
C GLU A 873 101.51 5.28 -129.24
N GLY A 874 100.98 6.46 -128.94
CA GLY A 874 101.76 7.66 -128.63
C GLY A 874 102.48 7.63 -127.29
N GLY A 875 102.01 6.82 -126.34
CA GLY A 875 102.64 6.69 -125.02
C GLY A 875 101.91 5.79 -124.03
N THR A 876 102.47 5.62 -122.83
CA THR A 876 101.85 4.90 -121.70
C THR A 876 101.43 5.87 -120.60
N LEU A 877 100.29 5.58 -119.96
CA LEU A 877 99.69 6.46 -118.93
C LEU A 877 99.66 5.77 -117.57
N SER A 878 99.87 6.53 -116.50
CA SER A 878 99.76 6.07 -115.11
C SER A 878 98.88 7.01 -114.30
N GLY A 879 98.14 6.45 -113.32
CA GLY A 879 97.25 7.18 -112.42
C GLY A 879 95.75 6.87 -112.53
N ALA A 880 95.35 5.87 -113.35
CA ALA A 880 93.97 5.39 -113.37
C ALA A 880 93.64 4.52 -112.14
N GLY A 881 92.40 4.56 -111.64
CA GLY A 881 91.98 3.82 -110.44
C GLY A 881 90.61 4.26 -109.89
N GLU A 882 90.24 3.73 -108.73
CA GLU A 882 89.09 4.18 -107.93
C GLU A 882 89.59 5.03 -106.75
N TYR A 883 88.96 6.18 -106.56
CA TYR A 883 89.39 7.18 -105.58
C TYR A 883 88.20 7.86 -104.92
N GLU A 884 88.33 8.27 -103.66
CA GLU A 884 87.37 9.15 -103.00
C GLU A 884 87.41 10.56 -103.62
N ALA A 885 86.28 11.27 -103.57
CA ALA A 885 86.24 12.66 -104.03
C ALA A 885 87.21 13.53 -103.21
N GLY A 886 87.94 14.42 -103.88
CA GLY A 886 88.99 15.25 -103.29
C GLY A 886 90.37 14.61 -103.27
N THR A 887 90.52 13.33 -103.63
CA THR A 887 91.84 12.67 -103.67
C THR A 887 92.72 13.28 -104.76
N ASP A 888 93.94 13.70 -104.39
CA ASP A 888 94.95 14.19 -105.33
C ASP A 888 95.75 13.03 -105.95
N ILE A 889 95.68 12.88 -107.27
CA ILE A 889 96.25 11.76 -108.03
C ILE A 889 97.34 12.28 -108.98
N VAL A 890 98.56 11.75 -108.88
CA VAL A 890 99.63 12.11 -109.83
C VAL A 890 99.44 11.33 -111.13
N LEU A 891 99.15 12.05 -112.19
CA LEU A 891 99.06 11.50 -113.54
C LEU A 891 100.40 11.66 -114.25
N SER A 892 100.76 10.68 -115.06
CA SER A 892 101.97 10.75 -115.90
C SER A 892 101.75 10.06 -117.24
N ALA A 893 102.15 10.75 -118.31
CA ALA A 893 102.27 10.25 -119.66
C ALA A 893 103.75 10.07 -120.00
N GLN A 894 104.13 8.87 -120.46
CA GLN A 894 105.46 8.59 -120.97
C GLN A 894 105.37 8.42 -122.48
N GLU A 895 106.14 9.21 -123.23
CA GLU A 895 106.13 9.19 -124.69
C GLU A 895 106.72 7.88 -125.25
N ALA A 896 106.11 7.38 -126.33
CA ALA A 896 106.67 6.31 -127.15
C ALA A 896 107.71 6.85 -128.15
N GLU A 897 108.57 5.98 -128.68
CA GLU A 897 109.58 6.35 -129.67
C GLU A 897 108.93 6.96 -130.92
N GLY A 898 109.44 8.11 -131.37
CA GLY A 898 108.89 8.86 -132.50
C GLY A 898 107.70 9.78 -132.16
N TYR A 899 107.27 9.84 -130.89
CA TYR A 899 106.19 10.70 -130.42
C TYR A 899 106.68 11.72 -129.38
N ALA A 900 106.01 12.86 -129.32
CA ALA A 900 106.15 13.86 -128.27
C ALA A 900 104.79 14.09 -127.60
N PHE A 901 104.76 14.16 -126.26
CA PHE A 901 103.56 14.53 -125.52
C PHE A 901 103.16 15.98 -125.83
N VAL A 902 101.86 16.21 -125.99
CA VAL A 902 101.30 17.53 -126.31
C VAL A 902 100.53 18.09 -125.12
N GLU A 903 99.47 17.42 -124.69
CA GLU A 903 98.58 17.91 -123.64
C GLU A 903 97.69 16.81 -123.05
N TRP A 904 97.20 17.05 -121.83
CA TRP A 904 96.08 16.33 -121.24
C TRP A 904 94.80 17.10 -121.47
N THR A 905 93.72 16.40 -121.80
CA THR A 905 92.38 16.98 -121.99
C THR A 905 91.32 16.23 -121.18
N LEU A 906 90.29 16.96 -120.75
CA LEU A 906 89.04 16.44 -120.19
C LEU A 906 87.90 16.99 -121.04
N ASP A 907 87.06 16.11 -121.60
CA ASP A 907 85.96 16.47 -122.49
C ASP A 907 86.39 17.40 -123.65
N GLY A 908 87.62 17.23 -124.13
CA GLY A 908 88.22 18.03 -125.21
C GLY A 908 88.80 19.40 -124.78
N ALA A 909 88.69 19.79 -123.50
CA ALA A 909 89.34 20.97 -122.97
C ALA A 909 90.73 20.63 -122.42
N MET A 910 91.75 21.41 -122.78
CA MET A 910 93.11 21.27 -122.26
C MET A 910 93.13 21.54 -120.74
N ILE A 911 93.64 20.57 -119.97
CA ILE A 911 93.79 20.66 -118.51
C ILE A 911 95.25 20.71 -118.06
N SER A 912 96.19 20.21 -118.86
CA SER A 912 97.62 20.33 -118.57
C SER A 912 98.46 20.19 -119.85
N GLN A 913 99.58 20.91 -119.92
CA GLN A 913 100.60 20.76 -120.97
C GLN A 913 101.87 20.08 -120.45
N THR A 914 101.88 19.67 -119.18
CA THR A 914 102.98 18.89 -118.62
C THR A 914 102.61 17.42 -118.67
N SER A 915 103.55 16.57 -119.10
CA SER A 915 103.34 15.13 -119.20
C SER A 915 103.03 14.48 -117.86
N SER A 916 103.43 15.11 -116.74
CA SER A 916 102.98 14.77 -115.39
C SER A 916 102.41 15.97 -114.64
N PHE A 917 101.28 15.77 -113.95
CA PHE A 917 100.62 16.75 -113.09
C PHE A 917 99.68 16.06 -112.07
N THR A 918 99.25 16.78 -111.04
CA THR A 918 98.29 16.28 -110.04
C THR A 918 96.85 16.61 -110.46
N TYR A 919 95.97 15.62 -110.42
CA TYR A 919 94.54 15.72 -110.68
C TYR A 919 93.73 15.40 -109.42
N THR A 920 92.91 16.33 -108.96
CA THR A 920 92.00 16.11 -107.82
C THR A 920 90.71 15.43 -108.29
N MET A 921 90.39 14.26 -107.75
CA MET A 921 89.22 13.49 -108.15
C MET A 921 87.91 14.21 -107.78
N PRO A 922 86.98 14.47 -108.71
CA PRO A 922 85.67 15.02 -108.36
C PRO A 922 84.71 13.92 -107.85
N ALA A 923 83.55 14.33 -107.34
CA ALA A 923 82.49 13.43 -106.88
C ALA A 923 81.69 12.75 -108.03
N ASN A 924 82.39 12.32 -109.08
CA ASN A 924 81.85 11.57 -110.22
C ASN A 924 82.99 10.88 -110.98
N ASN A 925 82.67 9.86 -111.79
CA ASN A 925 83.67 9.20 -112.64
C ASN A 925 84.20 10.13 -113.74
N VAL A 926 85.48 10.00 -114.10
CA VAL A 926 86.20 10.88 -115.04
C VAL A 926 87.02 10.09 -116.06
N GLN A 927 87.14 10.60 -117.30
CA GLN A 927 88.09 10.14 -118.31
C GLN A 927 88.99 11.29 -118.80
N LEU A 928 90.30 11.11 -118.78
CA LEU A 928 91.29 12.08 -119.26
C LEU A 928 92.04 11.51 -120.47
N THR A 929 92.29 12.34 -121.48
CA THR A 929 93.03 11.93 -122.68
C THR A 929 94.37 12.66 -122.77
N ALA A 930 95.47 11.92 -122.85
CA ALA A 930 96.81 12.43 -123.17
C ALA A 930 97.04 12.38 -124.68
N HIS A 931 97.34 13.53 -125.28
CA HIS A 931 97.59 13.70 -126.70
C HIS A 931 99.09 13.68 -127.02
N PHE A 932 99.46 13.04 -128.13
CA PHE A 932 100.83 12.90 -128.62
C PHE A 932 100.94 13.24 -130.11
N GLU A 933 102.09 13.78 -130.55
CA GLU A 933 102.37 14.13 -131.96
C GLU A 933 103.63 13.40 -132.47
N SER A 934 103.63 12.94 -133.73
CA SER A 934 104.78 12.26 -134.34
C SER A 934 105.90 13.23 -134.77
N ILE A 935 107.16 12.88 -134.53
CA ILE A 935 108.34 13.69 -134.92
C ILE A 935 108.86 13.25 -136.31
N PRO A 936 108.98 14.15 -137.33
CA PRO A 936 109.45 13.78 -138.68
C PRO A 936 111.00 13.65 -138.83
N GLU A 937 111.46 12.74 -139.71
CA GLU A 937 112.88 12.44 -140.01
C GLU A 937 113.56 13.44 -140.99
N PRO A 938 114.88 13.72 -140.91
CA PRO A 938 115.59 14.67 -141.78
C PRO A 938 115.99 14.12 -143.18
N THR A 939 116.00 14.98 -144.23
CA THR A 939 116.50 14.68 -145.61
C THR A 939 117.86 15.34 -145.90
N TYR A 940 118.67 14.78 -146.83
CA TYR A 940 120.03 15.25 -147.17
C TYR A 940 120.28 15.26 -148.68
N VAL A 941 120.89 16.33 -149.23
CA VAL A 941 121.15 16.53 -150.67
C VAL A 941 122.59 16.14 -151.08
N LEU A 942 122.76 15.44 -152.22
CA LEU A 942 124.07 15.03 -152.76
C LEU A 942 124.56 15.96 -153.89
N SER A 943 125.71 16.61 -153.70
CA SER A 943 126.38 17.45 -154.71
C SER A 943 127.62 16.76 -155.28
N LEU A 944 127.79 16.75 -156.61
CA LEU A 944 128.93 16.14 -157.31
C LEU A 944 129.67 17.18 -158.18
N LEU A 945 131.00 17.19 -158.12
CA LEU A 945 131.90 18.06 -158.90
C LEU A 945 133.07 17.24 -159.49
N ALA A 946 133.58 17.64 -160.66
CA ALA A 946 134.78 17.04 -161.26
C ALA A 946 136.02 17.91 -160.98
N ASP A 947 137.18 17.30 -160.67
CA ASP A 947 138.46 18.00 -160.43
C ASP A 947 139.65 17.25 -161.08
N PRO A 948 140.46 17.86 -161.98
CA PRO A 948 140.24 19.20 -162.54
C PRO A 948 138.90 19.25 -163.24
N GLU A 949 138.25 20.41 -163.19
CA GLU A 949 136.92 20.59 -163.77
C GLU A 949 136.89 20.27 -165.28
N ALA A 950 138.02 20.43 -165.97
CA ALA A 950 138.21 20.01 -167.36
C ALA A 950 138.39 18.49 -167.56
N GLY A 951 138.55 17.72 -166.48
CA GLY A 951 138.80 16.28 -166.47
C GLY A 951 137.58 15.44 -166.85
N GLY A 952 136.38 16.01 -166.80
CA GLY A 952 135.15 15.37 -167.26
C GLY A 952 133.89 16.03 -166.73
N THR A 953 132.73 15.57 -167.22
CA THR A 953 131.41 15.97 -166.68
C THR A 953 130.87 14.88 -165.76
N VAL A 954 130.36 15.25 -164.58
CA VAL A 954 129.67 14.35 -163.62
C VAL A 954 128.16 14.54 -163.69
N SER A 955 127.40 13.44 -163.63
CA SER A 955 125.92 13.44 -163.57
C SER A 955 125.44 12.45 -162.51
N GLY A 956 124.40 12.82 -161.74
CA GLY A 956 123.85 12.03 -160.63
C GLY A 956 123.57 12.79 -159.32
N GLY A 957 123.69 14.14 -159.31
CA GLY A 957 123.29 14.95 -158.16
C GLY A 957 121.79 15.24 -158.10
N GLY A 958 121.24 15.36 -156.89
CA GLY A 958 119.81 15.57 -156.59
C GLY A 958 119.51 15.57 -155.08
N GLU A 959 118.26 15.91 -154.75
CA GLU A 959 117.72 15.88 -153.37
C GLU A 959 117.68 14.48 -152.77
#